data_AF-A0A5B0H6N1-F1
#
_entry.id   AF-A0A5B0H6N1-F1
#
_cell.length_a   1.000
_cell.length_b   1.000
_cell.length_c   1.000
_cell.angle_alpha   90.00
_cell.angle_beta   90.00
_cell.angle_gamma   90.00
#
_symmetry.space_group_name_H-M   'P 1'
#
loop_
_entity.id
_entity.type
_entity.pdbx_description
1 polymer ?
#
loop_
_entity_poly.entity_id
_entity_poly.type
_entity_poly.pdbx_seq_one_letter_code
_entity_poly.pdbx_strand_id
1 'polypeptide(L)'
;MAAGEAPIAEMRATVDAAFDVVLSPVASSQRPALDAIRIVDNLFAVGRSEAPFTDYPSERIARLSRRHARIFIEHGAVYVADLGSKNGTMLNGAAVRQTPAHVRAGDELCFGGELCYRVSIEPRARIVAGANAAPAPGLMLVPQRNDLGLQPIELQAFPFLVSKADDVFARYKDRYPHQVNYISRRHAHIFLKGGELYVEDLGSTNGTYVGGKRLDECALPLVDGDVVAFGGDHFVYRVSLQKPHEVEPTVTQLSLNPAVEEAVDTDKTTFVGAAHSFLDIFCVDPALQREDEVNEAGASVSAQAKRDTPGGAARAPAVGHGAKGASAANAANRANGAPGVNKPGAAAPVKGKRRRWRLLAGELGKAFADGERTNVKRIAGWGGAGVVAVAAFAVALYLHGSSERELKNLLASGDYTSAVTAAKSYLASHPADTKVSALASEALLKAKLPGWLNALQKGQFEQADALLKEMQSLSANNADAASLVGELQWVGDLERFVATRGGVDAPIRMYADESTINTLLQRWDDDAKTHQRALDRIAAYVPVFAEPYAQALSHLRKLESDDSVYVAAIDRLNGVIRTELARDKPDALPPVLDDYAQRYPRLAGLDRVREDLRQYTALLNAALSRQLTPLLAMLKSVHFSTPPFQAQFQQLAASRLPSTDVIERHDAVNAAWQRGDAQQALAGLQAMPAGPWSDVLAAEAAHKKALLDQYSDLQKTRGGKDYDQRLLSFYASLDPQTDAWFVQSIQKDVAALHDKALARAQDLMLRAQSLWKEYRSNGSIGGTQRLEAGISPGFRSEARLLSDAQSAAQQGMRIYTQLKADHPADFDRLLADIEAEADLQRRSLTELRMVLDPGLLKAKLALIGGDQSEARQSP
;
A
#
# COMPACT_ATOMS: atom_id res chain seq x y z
N MET A 1 36.72 -5.30 -12.13
CA MET A 1 36.12 -4.50 -13.20
C MET A 1 34.69 -4.98 -13.39
N ALA A 2 33.75 -4.37 -12.66
CA ALA A 2 32.32 -4.63 -12.76
C ALA A 2 31.65 -3.25 -12.73
N ALA A 3 30.91 -2.94 -13.79
CA ALA A 3 30.26 -1.65 -14.01
C ALA A 3 28.76 -1.80 -13.76
N GLY A 4 28.15 -0.80 -13.12
CA GLY A 4 26.71 -0.55 -13.20
C GLY A 4 25.94 -0.55 -11.88
N GLU A 5 26.33 0.29 -10.91
CA GLU A 5 25.39 0.81 -9.91
C GLU A 5 24.99 2.23 -10.34
N ALA A 6 23.70 2.46 -10.57
CA ALA A 6 23.16 3.79 -10.80
C ALA A 6 22.64 4.40 -9.48
N PRO A 7 22.66 5.75 -9.32
CA PRO A 7 22.34 6.40 -8.06
C PRO A 7 20.84 6.58 -7.81
N ILE A 8 20.50 6.77 -6.53
CA ILE A 8 19.16 6.86 -5.90
C ILE A 8 18.17 7.82 -6.59
N ALA A 9 18.63 8.74 -7.45
CA ALA A 9 17.76 9.59 -8.27
C ALA A 9 16.88 8.79 -9.25
N GLU A 10 17.30 7.60 -9.69
CA GLU A 10 16.51 6.73 -10.58
C GLU A 10 15.37 5.98 -9.86
N MET A 11 15.34 5.97 -8.53
CA MET A 11 14.37 5.17 -7.76
C MET A 11 13.04 5.88 -7.49
N ARG A 12 12.94 7.17 -7.84
CA ARG A 12 11.65 7.89 -7.83
C ARG A 12 10.70 7.46 -8.96
N ALA A 13 11.18 6.66 -9.93
CA ALA A 13 10.39 6.22 -11.09
C ALA A 13 9.88 4.76 -11.02
N THR A 14 10.07 4.04 -9.91
CA THR A 14 9.65 2.61 -9.82
C THR A 14 8.32 2.44 -9.07
N VAL A 15 7.26 3.08 -9.55
CA VAL A 15 5.87 2.81 -9.10
C VAL A 15 5.04 2.07 -10.15
N ASP A 16 5.44 2.05 -11.42
CA ASP A 16 4.81 1.21 -12.44
C ASP A 16 5.77 0.10 -12.88
N ALA A 17 5.47 -1.17 -12.57
CA ALA A 17 6.02 -2.25 -13.35
C ALA A 17 5.43 -2.12 -14.76
N ALA A 18 6.18 -1.54 -15.71
CA ALA A 18 5.72 -1.43 -17.09
C ALA A 18 5.53 -2.83 -17.68
N PHE A 19 4.28 -3.26 -17.80
CA PHE A 19 3.88 -4.46 -18.51
C PHE A 19 2.99 -4.07 -19.69
N ASP A 20 3.01 -4.87 -20.73
CA ASP A 20 2.08 -4.75 -21.85
C ASP A 20 0.92 -5.72 -21.62
N VAL A 21 -0.30 -5.27 -21.92
CA VAL A 21 -1.44 -6.18 -22.03
C VAL A 21 -1.56 -6.59 -23.49
N VAL A 22 -1.42 -7.88 -23.77
CA VAL A 22 -1.54 -8.44 -25.12
C VAL A 22 -2.83 -9.24 -25.22
N LEU A 23 -3.73 -8.81 -26.10
CA LEU A 23 -4.97 -9.48 -26.43
C LEU A 23 -4.75 -10.36 -27.67
N SER A 24 -4.60 -11.66 -27.45
CA SER A 24 -4.42 -12.65 -28.53
C SER A 24 -5.77 -13.21 -28.97
N PRO A 25 -6.17 -13.12 -30.24
CA PRO A 25 -7.50 -13.57 -30.65
C PRO A 25 -7.71 -15.06 -30.44
N VAL A 26 -8.88 -15.44 -29.91
CA VAL A 26 -9.24 -16.85 -29.72
C VAL A 26 -9.74 -17.41 -31.06
N ALA A 27 -9.06 -18.43 -31.58
CA ALA A 27 -9.39 -19.03 -32.86
C ALA A 27 -10.79 -19.68 -32.83
N SER A 28 -11.68 -19.22 -33.69
CA SER A 28 -12.92 -19.91 -34.04
C SER A 28 -12.69 -20.78 -35.27
N SER A 29 -13.20 -22.00 -35.26
CA SER A 29 -13.01 -23.06 -36.28
C SER A 29 -13.53 -22.71 -37.69
N GLN A 30 -13.97 -21.48 -37.95
CA GLN A 30 -14.61 -21.10 -39.22
C GLN A 30 -14.01 -19.91 -39.98
N ARG A 31 -13.03 -19.12 -39.48
CA ARG A 31 -12.53 -17.92 -40.22
C ARG A 31 -11.08 -17.53 -39.86
N PRO A 32 -10.34 -16.83 -40.74
CA PRO A 32 -8.93 -16.46 -40.50
C PRO A 32 -8.76 -15.56 -39.27
N ALA A 33 -7.59 -15.71 -38.63
CA ALA A 33 -7.19 -15.10 -37.37
C ALA A 33 -7.10 -13.56 -37.51
N LEU A 34 -7.56 -12.85 -36.47
CA LEU A 34 -7.29 -11.42 -36.29
C LEU A 34 -5.84 -11.25 -35.81
N ASP A 35 -5.34 -10.02 -35.86
CA ASP A 35 -4.04 -9.70 -35.26
C ASP A 35 -4.17 -9.56 -33.73
N ALA A 36 -3.06 -9.82 -33.03
CA ALA A 36 -2.98 -9.56 -31.59
C ALA A 36 -2.92 -8.05 -31.31
N ILE A 37 -3.68 -7.59 -30.32
CA ILE A 37 -3.68 -6.17 -29.91
C ILE A 37 -2.73 -6.03 -28.73
N ARG A 38 -1.68 -5.23 -28.89
CA ARG A 38 -0.76 -4.88 -27.80
C ARG A 38 -1.14 -3.52 -27.23
N ILE A 39 -1.51 -3.50 -25.96
CA ILE A 39 -1.89 -2.31 -25.21
C ILE A 39 -0.67 -1.85 -24.41
N VAL A 40 -0.19 -0.66 -24.74
CA VAL A 40 1.03 -0.06 -24.19
C VAL A 40 0.70 1.10 -23.23
N ASP A 41 -0.43 1.77 -23.47
CA ASP A 41 -0.94 2.88 -22.67
C ASP A 41 -1.75 2.39 -21.46
N ASN A 42 -1.87 3.25 -20.43
CA ASN A 42 -2.65 2.96 -19.22
C ASN A 42 -4.17 2.97 -19.43
N LEU A 43 -4.64 3.49 -20.56
CA LEU A 43 -6.05 3.46 -20.97
C LEU A 43 -6.15 3.08 -22.46
N PHE A 44 -6.94 2.05 -22.74
CA PHE A 44 -7.20 1.57 -24.08
C PHE A 44 -8.70 1.59 -24.40
N ALA A 45 -9.00 2.19 -25.53
CA ALA A 45 -10.36 2.41 -26.01
C ALA A 45 -10.84 1.25 -26.89
N VAL A 46 -11.97 0.63 -26.52
CA VAL A 46 -12.60 -0.41 -27.32
C VAL A 46 -13.89 0.11 -27.93
N GLY A 47 -13.95 0.10 -29.26
CA GLY A 47 -15.10 0.60 -30.00
C GLY A 47 -14.91 0.51 -31.51
N ARG A 48 -16.01 0.48 -32.27
CA ARG A 48 -15.93 0.36 -33.75
C ARG A 48 -15.33 1.59 -34.45
N SER A 49 -15.21 2.70 -33.72
CA SER A 49 -14.60 3.95 -34.19
C SER A 49 -13.18 4.14 -33.63
N GLU A 50 -12.64 3.14 -32.92
CA GLU A 50 -11.32 3.18 -32.29
C GLU A 50 -10.36 2.22 -32.99
N ALA A 51 -9.11 2.65 -33.19
CA ALA A 51 -8.07 1.75 -33.69
C ALA A 51 -7.72 0.68 -32.63
N PRO A 52 -7.39 -0.57 -33.03
CA PRO A 52 -7.29 -1.07 -34.40
C PRO A 52 -8.63 -1.55 -34.99
N PHE A 53 -9.74 -1.48 -34.25
CA PHE A 53 -11.03 -2.02 -34.71
C PHE A 53 -11.61 -1.29 -35.92
N THR A 54 -11.25 -0.01 -36.13
CA THR A 54 -11.62 0.75 -37.35
C THR A 54 -11.14 0.08 -38.64
N ASP A 55 -10.05 -0.68 -38.57
CA ASP A 55 -9.43 -1.32 -39.74
C ASP A 55 -10.02 -2.70 -40.01
N TYR A 56 -10.88 -3.20 -39.12
CA TYR A 56 -11.55 -4.49 -39.30
C TYR A 56 -12.72 -4.36 -40.30
N PRO A 57 -13.03 -5.43 -41.05
CA PRO A 57 -14.19 -5.47 -41.93
C PRO A 57 -15.49 -5.09 -41.19
N SER A 58 -16.32 -4.26 -41.80
CA SER A 58 -17.53 -3.69 -41.18
C SER A 58 -18.50 -4.75 -40.63
N GLU A 59 -18.54 -5.93 -41.24
CA GLU A 59 -19.31 -7.08 -40.79
C GLU A 59 -18.86 -7.65 -39.44
N ARG A 60 -17.57 -7.54 -39.09
CA ARG A 60 -17.00 -8.02 -37.81
C ARG A 60 -17.20 -7.05 -36.66
N ILE A 61 -17.18 -5.76 -36.95
CA ILE A 61 -17.36 -4.69 -35.94
C ILE A 61 -18.80 -4.17 -35.89
N ALA A 62 -19.71 -4.74 -36.68
CA ALA A 62 -21.13 -4.37 -36.70
C ALA A 62 -21.79 -4.50 -35.32
N ARG A 63 -21.34 -5.48 -34.52
CA ARG A 63 -21.80 -5.71 -33.14
C ARG A 63 -21.05 -4.89 -32.11
N LEU A 64 -19.94 -4.25 -32.47
CA LEU A 64 -19.19 -3.38 -31.59
C LEU A 64 -19.85 -2.00 -31.57
N SER A 65 -20.05 -1.45 -30.37
CA SER A 65 -20.59 -0.09 -30.20
C SER A 65 -19.49 0.94 -30.52
N ARG A 66 -19.86 2.19 -30.84
CA ARG A 66 -18.85 3.25 -31.08
C ARG A 66 -17.99 3.47 -29.84
N ARG A 67 -18.64 3.61 -28.68
CA ARG A 67 -18.08 3.46 -27.33
C ARG A 67 -18.55 2.12 -26.78
N HIS A 68 -17.68 1.12 -26.71
CA HIS A 68 -18.07 -0.23 -26.27
C HIS A 68 -17.53 -0.54 -24.88
N ALA A 69 -16.21 -0.47 -24.72
CA ALA A 69 -15.56 -0.73 -23.44
C ALA A 69 -14.28 0.11 -23.30
N ARG A 70 -13.73 0.10 -22.09
CA ARG A 70 -12.41 0.64 -21.76
C ARG A 70 -11.62 -0.44 -21.02
N ILE A 71 -10.37 -0.65 -21.42
CA ILE A 71 -9.40 -1.44 -20.66
C ILE A 71 -8.43 -0.45 -20.05
N PHE A 72 -8.13 -0.56 -18.76
CA PHE A 72 -7.22 0.37 -18.11
C PHE A 72 -6.34 -0.32 -17.07
N ILE A 73 -5.19 0.28 -16.83
CA ILE A 73 -4.21 -0.15 -15.84
C ILE A 73 -4.28 0.80 -14.66
N GLU A 74 -4.46 0.24 -13.47
CA GLU A 74 -4.56 1.02 -12.25
C GLU A 74 -3.94 0.25 -11.08
N HIS A 75 -3.06 0.91 -10.33
CA HIS A 75 -2.29 0.32 -9.22
C HIS A 75 -1.55 -0.99 -9.60
N GLY A 76 -1.12 -1.12 -10.86
CA GLY A 76 -0.45 -2.31 -11.39
C GLY A 76 -1.37 -3.49 -11.71
N ALA A 77 -2.69 -3.29 -11.71
CA ALA A 77 -3.71 -4.27 -12.09
C ALA A 77 -4.46 -3.83 -13.36
N VAL A 78 -5.01 -4.80 -14.11
CA VAL A 78 -5.75 -4.54 -15.36
C VAL A 78 -7.24 -4.67 -15.10
N TYR A 79 -8.03 -3.72 -15.60
CA TYR A 79 -9.49 -3.72 -15.48
C TYR A 79 -10.14 -3.51 -16.84
N VAL A 80 -11.38 -3.98 -16.98
CA VAL A 80 -12.24 -3.70 -18.14
C VAL A 80 -13.60 -3.18 -17.68
N ALA A 81 -14.05 -2.08 -18.26
CA ALA A 81 -15.37 -1.50 -18.00
C ALA A 81 -16.21 -1.50 -19.29
N ASP A 82 -17.45 -2.00 -19.21
CA ASP A 82 -18.44 -1.85 -20.29
C ASP A 82 -19.07 -0.44 -20.22
N LEU A 83 -19.14 0.25 -21.35
CA LEU A 83 -19.63 1.63 -21.42
C LEU A 83 -21.11 1.71 -21.85
N GLY A 84 -21.93 0.77 -21.40
CA GLY A 84 -23.35 0.68 -21.77
C GLY A 84 -23.52 0.16 -23.20
N SER A 85 -22.68 -0.80 -23.59
CA SER A 85 -22.65 -1.28 -24.96
C SER A 85 -23.91 -2.05 -25.35
N LYS A 86 -24.32 -1.96 -26.62
CA LYS A 86 -25.57 -2.61 -27.08
C LYS A 86 -25.53 -4.14 -27.00
N ASN A 87 -24.35 -4.72 -27.20
CA ASN A 87 -24.16 -6.17 -27.32
C ASN A 87 -23.30 -6.76 -26.17
N GLY A 88 -22.89 -5.94 -25.21
CA GLY A 88 -22.19 -6.35 -23.99
C GLY A 88 -20.70 -6.68 -24.16
N THR A 89 -19.98 -6.53 -23.05
CA THR A 89 -18.61 -7.01 -22.81
C THR A 89 -18.66 -8.22 -21.87
N MET A 90 -17.86 -9.26 -22.10
CA MET A 90 -17.84 -10.47 -21.29
C MET A 90 -16.41 -10.84 -20.89
N LEU A 91 -16.19 -11.19 -19.62
CA LEU A 91 -14.95 -11.72 -19.08
C LEU A 91 -15.18 -13.16 -18.61
N ASN A 92 -14.43 -14.12 -19.15
CA ASN A 92 -14.57 -15.55 -18.89
C ASN A 92 -16.01 -16.06 -19.03
N GLY A 93 -16.75 -15.57 -20.03
CA GLY A 93 -18.15 -15.92 -20.25
C GLY A 93 -19.18 -15.19 -19.37
N ALA A 94 -18.75 -14.41 -18.37
CA ALA A 94 -19.61 -13.60 -17.52
C ALA A 94 -19.71 -12.16 -18.06
N ALA A 95 -20.92 -11.61 -18.15
CA ALA A 95 -21.11 -10.24 -18.59
C ALA A 95 -20.51 -9.25 -17.59
N VAL A 96 -19.65 -8.36 -18.09
CA VAL A 96 -19.15 -7.18 -17.37
C VAL A 96 -20.34 -6.23 -17.23
N ARG A 97 -20.80 -6.01 -16.00
CA ARG A 97 -21.97 -5.16 -15.70
C ARG A 97 -21.51 -3.71 -15.51
N GLN A 98 -22.18 -2.95 -14.63
CA GLN A 98 -21.91 -1.52 -14.43
C GLN A 98 -20.64 -1.21 -13.62
N THR A 99 -19.96 -2.24 -13.11
CA THR A 99 -18.68 -2.12 -12.41
C THR A 99 -17.54 -2.69 -13.27
N PRO A 100 -16.37 -2.03 -13.32
CA PRO A 100 -15.18 -2.56 -13.97
C PRO A 100 -14.82 -3.94 -13.41
N ALA A 101 -14.54 -4.89 -14.28
CA ALA A 101 -14.11 -6.23 -13.91
C ALA A 101 -12.58 -6.30 -13.92
N HIS A 102 -11.99 -6.91 -12.90
CA HIS A 102 -10.56 -7.17 -12.83
C HIS A 102 -10.16 -8.28 -13.81
N VAL A 103 -9.13 -8.04 -14.61
CA VAL A 103 -8.66 -8.91 -15.69
C VAL A 103 -7.29 -9.48 -15.34
N ARG A 104 -7.15 -10.80 -15.41
CA ARG A 104 -5.91 -11.53 -15.12
C ARG A 104 -5.31 -12.14 -16.39
N ALA A 105 -4.02 -12.45 -16.34
CA ALA A 105 -3.37 -13.21 -17.39
C ALA A 105 -4.04 -14.58 -17.57
N GLY A 106 -4.33 -14.93 -18.82
CA GLY A 106 -5.05 -16.15 -19.21
C GLY A 106 -6.55 -15.97 -19.41
N ASP A 107 -7.14 -14.89 -18.89
CA ASP A 107 -8.58 -14.62 -19.00
C ASP A 107 -9.01 -14.46 -20.47
N GLU A 108 -10.27 -14.80 -20.74
CA GLU A 108 -10.90 -14.60 -22.04
C GLU A 108 -11.83 -13.38 -22.00
N LEU A 109 -11.53 -12.37 -22.80
CA LEU A 109 -12.27 -11.12 -22.89
C LEU A 109 -12.95 -11.00 -24.26
N CYS A 110 -14.28 -10.88 -24.26
CA CYS A 110 -15.09 -10.81 -25.46
C CYS A 110 -15.88 -9.50 -25.58
N PHE A 111 -15.88 -8.90 -26.76
CA PHE A 111 -16.64 -7.69 -27.08
C PHE A 111 -17.71 -7.97 -28.13
N GLY A 112 -18.94 -7.53 -27.88
CA GLY A 112 -20.08 -7.73 -28.78
C GLY A 112 -20.46 -9.21 -29.02
N GLY A 113 -19.92 -10.11 -28.19
CA GLY A 113 -20.10 -11.57 -28.24
C GLY A 113 -19.24 -12.32 -29.27
N GLU A 114 -18.63 -11.63 -30.23
CA GLU A 114 -17.91 -12.28 -31.35
C GLU A 114 -16.40 -11.96 -31.39
N LEU A 115 -15.97 -10.85 -30.79
CA LEU A 115 -14.56 -10.46 -30.74
C LEU A 115 -13.95 -10.92 -29.42
N CYS A 116 -13.49 -12.18 -29.37
CA CYS A 116 -12.90 -12.80 -28.18
C CYS A 116 -11.39 -12.88 -28.23
N TYR A 117 -10.75 -12.51 -27.12
CA TYR A 117 -9.31 -12.45 -26.96
C TYR A 117 -8.88 -13.13 -25.67
N ARG A 118 -7.78 -13.88 -25.73
CA ARG A 118 -7.06 -14.35 -24.54
C ARG A 118 -6.08 -13.27 -24.10
N VAL A 119 -6.17 -12.91 -22.83
CA VAL A 119 -5.34 -11.88 -22.21
C VAL A 119 -4.00 -12.49 -21.81
N SER A 120 -2.92 -11.80 -22.12
CA SER A 120 -1.57 -12.08 -21.64
C SER A 120 -0.99 -10.79 -21.08
N ILE A 121 -0.26 -10.89 -19.97
CA ILE A 121 0.41 -9.76 -19.32
C ILE A 121 1.90 -10.03 -19.44
N GLU A 122 2.58 -9.27 -20.29
CA GLU A 122 3.99 -9.48 -20.63
C GLU A 122 4.86 -8.39 -19.97
N PRO A 123 5.96 -8.75 -19.29
CA PRO A 123 6.93 -7.76 -18.81
C PRO A 123 7.52 -6.97 -19.98
N ARG A 124 7.49 -5.64 -19.94
CA ARG A 124 8.10 -4.80 -21.00
C ARG A 124 9.63 -4.91 -20.91
N ALA A 125 10.26 -5.51 -21.92
CA ALA A 125 11.72 -5.62 -21.98
C ALA A 125 12.37 -4.22 -22.05
N ARG A 126 13.24 -3.90 -21.09
CA ARG A 126 13.85 -2.55 -20.88
C ARG A 126 14.75 -2.02 -22.01
N ILE A 127 14.89 -2.70 -23.15
CA ILE A 127 15.92 -2.39 -24.16
C ILE A 127 15.57 -1.23 -25.12
N VAL A 128 14.36 -0.66 -25.09
CA VAL A 128 14.03 0.54 -25.93
C VAL A 128 13.33 1.69 -25.16
N ALA A 129 12.91 1.50 -23.91
CA ALA A 129 12.14 2.52 -23.18
C ALA A 129 12.97 3.46 -22.28
N GLY A 130 14.30 3.34 -22.29
CA GLY A 130 15.20 4.19 -21.50
C GLY A 130 15.55 5.54 -22.13
N ALA A 131 14.97 5.89 -23.29
CA ALA A 131 15.44 7.04 -24.06
C ALA A 131 14.36 8.02 -24.55
N ASN A 132 13.07 7.89 -24.20
CA ASN A 132 12.05 8.92 -24.53
C ASN A 132 10.67 8.67 -23.88
N ALA A 133 10.58 8.38 -22.58
CA ALA A 133 9.34 8.71 -21.87
C ALA A 133 9.42 10.21 -21.56
N ALA A 134 9.02 11.04 -22.53
CA ALA A 134 8.91 12.48 -22.31
C ALA A 134 8.06 12.70 -21.05
N PRO A 135 8.49 13.54 -20.09
CA PRO A 135 7.68 13.81 -18.93
C PRO A 135 6.30 14.30 -19.39
N ALA A 136 5.24 13.87 -18.72
CA ALA A 136 3.88 14.30 -19.05
C ALA A 136 3.84 15.83 -19.17
N PRO A 137 3.34 16.40 -20.28
CA PRO A 137 3.24 17.84 -20.39
C PRO A 137 2.33 18.36 -19.27
N GLY A 138 2.77 19.41 -18.58
CA GLY A 138 1.90 20.13 -17.65
C GLY A 138 0.76 20.80 -18.44
N LEU A 139 -0.46 20.77 -17.92
CA LEU A 139 -1.61 21.41 -18.56
C LEU A 139 -2.16 22.52 -17.66
N MET A 140 -2.11 23.74 -18.16
CA MET A 140 -2.81 24.89 -17.59
C MET A 140 -4.13 25.12 -18.31
N LEU A 141 -5.24 25.09 -17.58
CA LEU A 141 -6.54 25.53 -18.04
C LEU A 141 -6.78 26.96 -17.56
N VAL A 142 -6.68 27.91 -18.48
CA VAL A 142 -6.81 29.35 -18.22
C VAL A 142 -8.25 29.81 -18.49
N PRO A 143 -9.00 30.29 -17.48
CA PRO A 143 -10.36 30.76 -17.65
C PRO A 143 -10.52 31.78 -18.78
N GLN A 144 -11.58 31.63 -19.57
CA GLN A 144 -11.95 32.62 -20.60
C GLN A 144 -13.12 33.52 -20.17
N ARG A 145 -13.74 33.21 -19.03
CA ARG A 145 -14.89 33.94 -18.48
C ARG A 145 -14.51 34.72 -17.23
N ASN A 146 -14.65 36.04 -17.30
CA ASN A 146 -14.35 36.95 -16.19
C ASN A 146 -15.55 37.17 -15.25
N ASP A 147 -16.76 36.81 -15.67
CA ASP A 147 -18.00 37.06 -14.94
C ASP A 147 -18.24 36.06 -13.80
N LEU A 148 -17.75 34.83 -13.94
CA LEU A 148 -17.89 33.78 -12.94
C LEU A 148 -16.73 33.73 -11.93
N GLY A 149 -15.68 34.55 -12.12
CA GLY A 149 -14.50 34.54 -11.25
C GLY A 149 -13.80 33.17 -11.22
N LEU A 150 -13.81 32.46 -12.36
CA LEU A 150 -13.17 31.15 -12.48
C LEU A 150 -11.67 31.29 -12.25
N GLN A 151 -11.10 30.32 -11.55
CA GLN A 151 -9.68 30.23 -11.25
C GLN A 151 -8.95 29.38 -12.31
N PRO A 152 -7.68 29.71 -12.64
CA PRO A 152 -6.80 28.82 -13.39
C PRO A 152 -6.65 27.45 -12.71
N ILE A 153 -6.59 26.40 -13.52
CA ILE A 153 -6.39 25.02 -13.06
C ILE A 153 -5.08 24.51 -13.65
N GLU A 154 -4.15 24.13 -12.78
CA GLU A 154 -2.89 23.49 -13.15
C GLU A 154 -3.00 21.98 -12.93
N LEU A 155 -2.84 21.21 -14.00
CA LEU A 155 -2.88 19.75 -13.98
C LEU A 155 -1.47 19.20 -14.21
N GLN A 156 -0.95 18.50 -13.20
CA GLN A 156 0.38 17.88 -13.24
C GLN A 156 0.33 16.35 -13.25
N ALA A 157 -0.85 15.77 -13.06
CA ALA A 157 -1.08 14.34 -13.02
C ALA A 157 -2.34 13.97 -13.81
N PHE A 158 -2.32 12.82 -14.48
CA PHE A 158 -3.39 12.34 -15.35
C PHE A 158 -3.71 10.87 -15.05
N PRO A 159 -4.99 10.45 -15.16
CA PRO A 159 -6.12 11.20 -15.71
C PRO A 159 -6.70 12.25 -14.75
N PHE A 160 -7.38 13.24 -15.30
CA PHE A 160 -8.13 14.26 -14.56
C PHE A 160 -9.62 14.17 -14.90
N LEU A 161 -10.47 13.96 -13.88
CA LEU A 161 -11.92 13.87 -14.05
C LEU A 161 -12.57 15.26 -13.89
N VAL A 162 -13.29 15.69 -14.93
CA VAL A 162 -14.21 16.83 -14.85
C VAL A 162 -15.51 16.36 -14.22
N SER A 163 -15.76 16.81 -12.99
CA SER A 163 -16.91 16.40 -12.18
C SER A 163 -17.49 17.54 -11.38
N LYS A 164 -18.82 17.63 -11.31
CA LYS A 164 -19.50 18.57 -10.39
C LYS A 164 -19.31 18.24 -8.91
N ALA A 165 -18.83 17.03 -8.60
CA ALA A 165 -18.53 16.59 -7.24
C ALA A 165 -17.08 16.82 -6.84
N ASP A 166 -16.21 17.15 -7.80
CA ASP A 166 -14.81 17.48 -7.53
C ASP A 166 -14.68 18.93 -7.02
N ASP A 167 -13.81 19.16 -6.04
CA ASP A 167 -13.61 20.46 -5.39
C ASP A 167 -13.25 21.59 -6.38
N VAL A 168 -12.63 21.26 -7.54
CA VAL A 168 -12.33 22.22 -8.61
C VAL A 168 -13.60 22.91 -9.10
N PHE A 169 -14.70 22.16 -9.28
CA PHE A 169 -15.96 22.69 -9.81
C PHE A 169 -17.02 22.91 -8.73
N ALA A 170 -17.05 22.07 -7.69
CA ALA A 170 -18.02 22.13 -6.60
C ALA A 170 -17.91 23.44 -5.79
N ARG A 171 -16.72 24.06 -5.70
CA ARG A 171 -16.52 25.35 -5.01
C ARG A 171 -17.37 26.49 -5.55
N TYR A 172 -17.79 26.42 -6.81
CA TYR A 172 -18.65 27.44 -7.42
C TYR A 172 -20.12 27.19 -7.13
N LYS A 173 -20.50 26.09 -6.48
CA LYS A 173 -21.89 25.71 -6.24
C LYS A 173 -22.61 26.68 -5.31
N ASP A 174 -21.95 27.20 -4.29
CA ASP A 174 -22.57 28.14 -3.35
C ASP A 174 -22.87 29.49 -3.99
N ARG A 175 -22.00 29.92 -4.92
CA ARG A 175 -22.12 31.23 -5.59
C ARG A 175 -22.87 31.18 -6.91
N TYR A 176 -22.72 30.09 -7.65
CA TYR A 176 -23.28 29.86 -8.99
C TYR A 176 -23.84 28.44 -9.13
N PRO A 177 -24.83 28.03 -8.31
CA PRO A 177 -25.35 26.67 -8.28
C PRO A 177 -25.88 26.21 -9.64
N HIS A 178 -26.51 27.12 -10.38
CA HIS A 178 -27.02 26.85 -11.72
C HIS A 178 -25.92 26.51 -12.72
N GLN A 179 -24.74 27.13 -12.63
CA GLN A 179 -23.61 26.88 -13.54
C GLN A 179 -23.03 25.48 -13.30
N VAL A 180 -22.80 25.11 -12.03
CA VAL A 180 -22.26 23.80 -11.64
C VAL A 180 -23.19 22.64 -12.03
N ASN A 181 -24.51 22.87 -12.03
CA ASN A 181 -25.49 21.87 -12.45
C ASN A 181 -25.39 21.49 -13.94
N TYR A 182 -24.71 22.29 -14.77
CA TYR A 182 -24.47 21.90 -16.17
C TYR A 182 -23.30 20.91 -16.33
N ILE A 183 -22.50 20.74 -15.29
CA ILE A 183 -21.45 19.72 -15.22
C ILE A 183 -22.06 18.43 -14.65
N SER A 184 -21.72 17.29 -15.23
CA SER A 184 -22.17 15.97 -14.76
C SER A 184 -21.18 15.45 -13.71
N ARG A 185 -21.56 14.46 -12.91
CA ARG A 185 -20.61 13.81 -11.97
C ARG A 185 -19.48 13.10 -12.71
N ARG A 186 -19.78 12.61 -13.90
CA ARG A 186 -18.81 12.03 -14.84
C ARG A 186 -18.97 12.78 -16.16
N HIS A 187 -18.41 13.97 -16.25
CA HIS A 187 -18.65 14.86 -17.39
C HIS A 187 -17.68 14.58 -18.53
N ALA A 188 -16.39 14.73 -18.26
CA ALA A 188 -15.31 14.47 -19.20
C ALA A 188 -14.08 14.06 -18.42
N HIS A 189 -13.08 13.49 -19.09
CA HIS A 189 -11.77 13.28 -18.50
C HIS A 189 -10.67 13.69 -19.47
N ILE A 190 -9.54 14.10 -18.88
CA ILE A 190 -8.32 14.44 -19.61
C ILE A 190 -7.27 13.39 -19.25
N PHE A 191 -6.65 12.76 -20.24
CA PHE A 191 -5.74 11.64 -20.02
C PHE A 191 -4.59 11.64 -21.02
N LEU A 192 -3.53 10.91 -20.69
CA LEU A 192 -2.38 10.71 -21.58
C LEU A 192 -2.58 9.49 -22.47
N LYS A 193 -2.30 9.66 -23.76
CA LYS A 193 -2.27 8.56 -24.75
C LYS A 193 -1.12 8.81 -25.71
N GLY A 194 -0.16 7.88 -25.78
CA GLY A 194 1.01 8.04 -26.65
C GLY A 194 1.87 9.29 -26.35
N GLY A 195 1.87 9.77 -25.11
CA GLY A 195 2.61 10.98 -24.69
C GLY A 195 1.91 12.32 -24.99
N GLU A 196 0.73 12.29 -25.61
CA GLU A 196 -0.10 13.47 -25.87
C GLU A 196 -1.32 13.50 -24.94
N LEU A 197 -1.83 14.70 -24.66
CA LEU A 197 -3.04 14.88 -23.85
C LEU A 197 -4.28 14.80 -24.71
N TYR A 198 -5.26 14.03 -24.26
CA TYR A 198 -6.56 13.87 -24.88
C TYR A 198 -7.66 14.28 -23.91
N VAL A 199 -8.74 14.81 -24.45
CA VAL A 199 -10.00 15.02 -23.71
C VAL A 199 -11.08 14.13 -24.30
N GLU A 200 -11.89 13.53 -23.45
CA GLU A 200 -13.03 12.71 -23.85
C GLU A 200 -14.26 13.04 -23.01
N ASP A 201 -15.40 13.21 -23.68
CA ASP A 201 -16.70 13.35 -23.02
C ASP A 201 -17.22 11.97 -22.56
N LEU A 202 -17.59 11.86 -21.28
CA LEU A 202 -18.04 10.61 -20.66
C LEU A 202 -19.54 10.33 -20.86
N GLY A 203 -20.17 10.98 -21.84
CA GLY A 203 -21.62 10.93 -22.06
C GLY A 203 -22.36 11.97 -21.23
N SER A 204 -21.79 13.17 -21.12
CA SER A 204 -22.38 14.24 -20.31
C SER A 204 -23.68 14.78 -20.91
N THR A 205 -24.57 15.23 -20.03
CA THR A 205 -25.90 15.76 -20.43
C THR A 205 -25.76 16.97 -21.37
N ASN A 206 -24.88 17.91 -21.02
CA ASN A 206 -24.73 19.19 -21.73
C ASN A 206 -23.54 19.23 -22.70
N GLY A 207 -22.71 18.19 -22.72
CA GLY A 207 -21.60 18.03 -23.66
C GLY A 207 -20.33 18.77 -23.26
N THR A 208 -19.22 18.25 -23.76
CA THR A 208 -17.90 18.88 -23.79
C THR A 208 -17.60 19.41 -25.19
N TYR A 209 -16.93 20.56 -25.29
CA TYR A 209 -16.63 21.23 -26.55
C TYR A 209 -15.14 21.57 -26.63
N VAL A 210 -14.54 21.44 -27.81
CA VAL A 210 -13.18 21.88 -28.10
C VAL A 210 -13.21 22.75 -29.35
N GLY A 211 -12.67 23.97 -29.27
CA GLY A 211 -12.70 24.94 -30.38
C GLY A 211 -14.12 25.29 -30.83
N GLY A 212 -15.10 25.26 -29.93
CA GLY A 212 -16.52 25.52 -30.20
C GLY A 212 -17.28 24.37 -30.88
N LYS A 213 -16.63 23.22 -31.13
CA LYS A 213 -17.29 22.01 -31.65
C LYS A 213 -17.54 21.04 -30.50
N ARG A 214 -18.77 20.52 -30.39
CA ARG A 214 -19.09 19.48 -29.41
C ARG A 214 -18.30 18.22 -29.74
N LEU A 215 -17.69 17.60 -28.74
CA LEU A 215 -17.05 16.30 -28.89
C LEU A 215 -18.11 15.24 -29.20
N ASP A 216 -17.81 14.38 -30.17
CA ASP A 216 -18.58 13.16 -30.43
C ASP A 216 -18.17 12.05 -29.42
N GLU A 217 -18.63 10.81 -29.60
CA GLU A 217 -18.35 9.67 -28.71
C GLU A 217 -16.87 9.17 -28.74
N CYS A 218 -15.91 10.00 -29.12
CA CYS A 218 -14.47 9.69 -29.26
C CYS A 218 -13.60 10.77 -28.61
N ALA A 219 -12.41 10.39 -28.11
CA ALA A 219 -11.44 11.31 -27.53
C ALA A 219 -10.78 12.20 -28.61
N LEU A 220 -10.45 13.46 -28.26
CA LEU A 220 -9.76 14.41 -29.13
C LEU A 220 -8.43 14.86 -28.50
N PRO A 221 -7.32 14.95 -29.26
CA PRO A 221 -6.08 15.49 -28.74
C PRO A 221 -6.24 16.98 -28.40
N LEU A 222 -5.64 17.40 -27.30
CA LEU A 222 -5.57 18.79 -26.87
C LEU A 222 -4.30 19.45 -27.42
N VAL A 223 -4.45 20.60 -28.04
CA VAL A 223 -3.34 21.42 -28.54
C VAL A 223 -3.24 22.72 -27.74
N ASP A 224 -2.03 23.24 -27.58
CA ASP A 224 -1.80 24.54 -26.96
C ASP A 224 -2.64 25.63 -27.64
N GLY A 225 -3.33 26.44 -26.83
CA GLY A 225 -4.25 27.48 -27.26
C GLY A 225 -5.69 27.04 -27.51
N ASP A 226 -6.00 25.73 -27.49
CA ASP A 226 -7.36 25.22 -27.66
C ASP A 226 -8.31 25.79 -26.60
N VAL A 227 -9.57 26.01 -26.99
CA VAL A 227 -10.60 26.42 -26.04
C VAL A 227 -11.49 25.21 -25.73
N VAL A 228 -11.41 24.73 -24.50
CA VAL A 228 -12.22 23.63 -23.97
C VAL A 228 -13.39 24.18 -23.15
N ALA A 229 -14.58 23.63 -23.35
CA ALA A 229 -15.79 24.04 -22.67
C ALA A 229 -16.52 22.84 -22.07
N PHE A 230 -16.86 22.90 -20.79
CA PHE A 230 -17.62 21.87 -20.10
C PHE A 230 -19.00 22.39 -19.72
N GLY A 231 -20.02 21.59 -20.02
CA GLY A 231 -21.42 21.94 -19.75
C GLY A 231 -22.03 22.93 -20.74
N GLY A 232 -21.41 23.20 -21.89
CA GLY A 232 -21.79 24.30 -22.78
C GLY A 232 -20.82 25.47 -22.65
N ASP A 233 -21.32 26.70 -22.49
CA ASP A 233 -20.49 27.91 -22.31
C ASP A 233 -20.21 28.25 -20.83
N HIS A 234 -20.58 27.37 -19.89
CA HIS A 234 -20.50 27.61 -18.45
C HIS A 234 -19.06 27.59 -17.91
N PHE A 235 -18.31 26.53 -18.22
CA PHE A 235 -16.92 26.38 -17.81
C PHE A 235 -16.01 26.36 -19.03
N VAL A 236 -15.48 27.54 -19.40
CA VAL A 236 -14.67 27.72 -20.61
C VAL A 236 -13.24 28.06 -20.24
N TYR A 237 -12.31 27.24 -20.71
CA TYR A 237 -10.89 27.36 -20.44
C TYR A 237 -10.09 27.32 -21.74
N ARG A 238 -8.98 28.06 -21.78
CA ARG A 238 -7.96 27.95 -22.79
C ARG A 238 -6.87 27.01 -22.29
N VAL A 239 -6.52 26.04 -23.10
CA VAL A 239 -5.44 25.09 -22.90
C VAL A 239 -4.12 25.81 -23.09
N SER A 240 -3.23 25.68 -22.12
CA SER A 240 -1.82 26.03 -22.23
C SER A 240 -0.98 24.82 -21.84
N LEU A 241 -0.24 24.26 -22.80
CA LEU A 241 0.61 23.10 -22.63
C LEU A 241 2.02 23.55 -22.24
N GLN A 242 2.48 23.14 -21.06
CA GLN A 242 3.83 23.39 -20.59
C GLN A 242 4.74 22.22 -20.94
N LYS A 243 5.89 22.51 -21.57
CA LYS A 243 6.94 21.51 -21.74
C LYS A 243 7.61 21.26 -20.39
N PRO A 244 7.90 20.00 -20.03
CA PRO A 244 8.54 19.71 -18.76
C PRO A 244 9.94 20.33 -18.71
N HIS A 245 10.23 21.01 -17.60
CA HIS A 245 11.56 21.54 -17.32
C HIS A 245 12.53 20.38 -17.04
N GLU A 246 13.60 20.25 -17.84
CA GLU A 246 14.78 19.45 -17.47
C GLU A 246 15.43 20.08 -16.24
N VAL A 247 15.22 19.48 -15.07
CA VAL A 247 15.92 19.87 -13.84
C VAL A 247 17.22 19.10 -13.77
N GLU A 248 18.35 19.74 -14.09
CA GLU A 248 19.66 19.22 -13.71
C GLU A 248 19.77 19.22 -12.17
N PRO A 249 20.15 18.10 -11.54
CA PRO A 249 20.38 18.08 -10.10
C PRO A 249 21.81 18.56 -9.89
N THR A 250 22.04 19.80 -9.45
CA THR A 250 23.13 20.21 -8.52
C THR A 250 23.10 21.72 -8.29
N VAL A 251 23.30 22.09 -7.02
CA VAL A 251 23.55 23.43 -6.44
C VAL A 251 22.33 24.29 -6.08
N THR A 252 22.08 24.33 -4.77
CA THR A 252 21.53 25.45 -4.03
C THR A 252 22.22 26.77 -4.41
N GLN A 253 21.64 27.54 -5.33
CA GLN A 253 21.94 28.96 -5.45
C GLN A 253 20.66 29.79 -5.52
N LEU A 254 20.40 30.45 -4.40
CA LEU A 254 19.59 31.65 -4.31
C LEU A 254 20.10 32.65 -5.36
N SER A 255 19.30 32.94 -6.37
CA SER A 255 19.51 34.11 -7.23
C SER A 255 18.15 34.66 -7.65
N LEU A 256 17.71 35.66 -6.89
CA LEU A 256 16.71 36.63 -7.30
C LEU A 256 17.23 37.33 -8.56
N ASN A 257 16.46 37.28 -9.65
CA ASN A 257 16.47 38.37 -10.60
C ASN A 257 15.03 38.67 -11.06
N PRO A 258 14.53 39.90 -10.83
CA PRO A 258 13.17 40.30 -11.15
C PRO A 258 13.12 40.89 -12.56
N ALA A 259 12.29 40.33 -13.43
CA ALA A 259 11.63 41.02 -14.54
C ALA A 259 10.89 39.99 -15.41
N VAL A 260 9.60 39.76 -15.12
CA VAL A 260 8.47 40.00 -16.04
C VAL A 260 7.23 40.02 -15.14
N GLU A 261 6.72 41.21 -14.86
CA GLU A 261 5.36 41.39 -14.38
C GLU A 261 4.39 41.13 -15.54
N GLU A 262 3.51 40.15 -15.39
CA GLU A 262 2.06 40.34 -15.56
C GLU A 262 1.30 39.15 -14.93
N ALA A 263 0.89 39.39 -13.68
CA ALA A 263 -0.26 38.83 -12.97
C ALA A 263 -0.72 37.38 -13.27
N VAL A 264 -0.08 36.41 -12.61
CA VAL A 264 -0.82 35.26 -12.04
C VAL A 264 -0.69 35.36 -10.53
N ASP A 265 -1.78 35.75 -9.89
CA ASP A 265 -1.92 35.73 -8.44
C ASP A 265 -1.79 34.27 -7.96
N THR A 266 -0.62 33.90 -7.43
CA THR A 266 -0.32 32.52 -7.00
C THR A 266 -1.23 32.04 -5.87
N ASP A 267 -1.97 32.93 -5.19
CA ASP A 267 -3.00 32.58 -4.20
C ASP A 267 -4.35 32.17 -4.83
N LYS A 268 -4.52 32.25 -6.17
CA LYS A 268 -5.78 31.95 -6.87
C LYS A 268 -5.69 30.86 -7.93
N THR A 269 -4.58 30.14 -8.06
CA THR A 269 -4.44 28.99 -8.97
C THR A 269 -4.77 27.70 -8.24
N THR A 270 -5.59 26.85 -8.85
CA THR A 270 -5.89 25.51 -8.31
C THR A 270 -4.89 24.51 -8.85
N PHE A 271 -4.06 23.96 -7.96
CA PHE A 271 -3.07 22.93 -8.30
C PHE A 271 -3.67 21.54 -8.08
N VAL A 272 -3.69 20.72 -9.14
CA VAL A 272 -4.11 19.32 -9.09
C VAL A 272 -2.88 18.44 -9.32
N GLY A 273 -2.27 18.02 -8.20
CA GLY A 273 -1.02 17.25 -8.17
C GLY A 273 -1.19 15.73 -8.07
N ALA A 274 -2.43 15.24 -7.92
CA ALA A 274 -2.74 13.81 -7.87
C ALA A 274 -3.67 13.44 -9.02
N ALA A 275 -3.40 12.30 -9.67
CA ALA A 275 -4.27 11.77 -10.71
C ALA A 275 -5.56 11.22 -10.08
N HIS A 276 -6.69 11.38 -10.78
CA HIS A 276 -7.92 10.68 -10.43
C HIS A 276 -7.82 9.20 -10.81
N SER A 277 -8.55 8.35 -10.11
CA SER A 277 -8.61 6.92 -10.37
C SER A 277 -9.44 6.59 -11.63
N PHE A 278 -8.97 5.65 -12.47
CA PHE A 278 -9.79 5.17 -13.59
C PHE A 278 -11.00 4.36 -13.11
N LEU A 279 -10.91 3.70 -11.95
CA LEU A 279 -12.05 3.07 -11.28
C LEU A 279 -13.10 4.12 -10.93
N ASP A 280 -12.72 5.30 -10.40
CA ASP A 280 -13.69 6.37 -10.14
C ASP A 280 -14.32 6.94 -11.44
N ILE A 281 -13.53 7.00 -12.52
CA ILE A 281 -14.00 7.48 -13.82
C ILE A 281 -14.97 6.50 -14.49
N PHE A 282 -14.75 5.18 -14.36
CA PHE A 282 -15.50 4.15 -15.10
C PHE A 282 -16.45 3.29 -14.24
N CYS A 283 -16.43 3.38 -12.91
CA CYS A 283 -17.47 2.82 -12.05
C CYS A 283 -18.79 3.60 -12.17
N VAL A 284 -19.89 2.89 -12.42
CA VAL A 284 -21.21 3.50 -12.57
C VAL A 284 -22.11 3.14 -11.40
N ASP A 285 -22.55 4.15 -10.63
CA ASP A 285 -23.67 4.01 -9.70
C ASP A 285 -24.99 4.44 -10.41
N PRO A 286 -25.93 3.51 -10.67
CA PRO A 286 -27.19 3.80 -11.35
C PRO A 286 -28.18 4.66 -10.55
N ALA A 287 -27.96 4.89 -9.25
CA ALA A 287 -28.72 5.88 -8.48
C ALA A 287 -28.23 7.31 -8.75
N LEU A 288 -26.91 7.49 -8.84
CA LEU A 288 -26.28 8.80 -9.08
C LEU A 288 -26.42 9.27 -10.55
N GLN A 289 -26.49 8.33 -11.51
CA GLN A 289 -26.66 8.66 -12.92
C GLN A 289 -28.06 9.22 -13.24
N ARG A 290 -29.11 8.74 -12.55
CA ARG A 290 -30.49 9.24 -12.71
C ARG A 290 -30.66 10.69 -12.27
N GLU A 291 -29.90 11.14 -11.26
CA GLU A 291 -29.94 12.53 -10.79
C GLU A 291 -29.28 13.53 -11.77
N ASP A 292 -28.42 13.06 -12.69
CA ASP A 292 -27.77 13.89 -13.71
C ASP A 292 -28.68 14.11 -14.95
N GLU A 293 -29.73 13.29 -15.12
CA GLU A 293 -30.69 13.33 -16.23
C GLU A 293 -31.88 14.29 -15.99
N VAL A 294 -32.12 14.76 -14.76
CA VAL A 294 -33.33 15.54 -14.36
C VAL A 294 -33.21 17.06 -14.63
N ASN A 295 -32.16 17.54 -15.29
CA ASN A 295 -31.99 18.98 -15.59
C ASN A 295 -32.76 19.42 -16.86
N GLU A 296 -34.09 19.56 -16.76
CA GLU A 296 -34.95 20.00 -17.88
C GLU A 296 -34.85 21.51 -18.23
N ALA A 297 -34.10 22.33 -17.48
CA ALA A 297 -34.10 23.79 -17.66
C ALA A 297 -33.14 24.35 -18.75
N GLY A 298 -32.20 23.55 -19.27
CA GLY A 298 -31.13 24.03 -20.17
C GLY A 298 -31.39 23.94 -21.68
N ALA A 299 -32.37 23.14 -22.11
CA ALA A 299 -32.58 22.84 -23.53
C ALA A 299 -33.15 24.02 -24.36
N SER A 300 -33.58 25.12 -23.72
CA SER A 300 -34.26 26.23 -24.38
C SER A 300 -33.34 27.35 -24.89
N VAL A 301 -32.08 27.43 -24.43
CA VAL A 301 -31.20 28.57 -24.76
C VAL A 301 -30.46 28.36 -26.11
N SER A 302 -30.20 27.12 -26.52
CA SER A 302 -29.48 26.81 -27.76
C SER A 302 -30.33 26.94 -29.04
N ALA A 303 -31.66 27.11 -28.91
CA ALA A 303 -32.55 27.32 -30.05
C ALA A 303 -32.67 28.80 -30.47
N GLN A 304 -32.28 29.75 -29.60
CA GLN A 304 -32.45 31.19 -29.85
C GLN A 304 -31.30 31.81 -30.67
N ALA A 305 -30.12 31.18 -30.72
CA ALA A 305 -28.93 31.69 -31.43
C ALA A 305 -28.90 31.40 -32.95
N LYS A 306 -29.98 30.81 -33.51
CA LYS A 306 -30.06 30.42 -34.93
C LYS A 306 -31.05 31.23 -35.77
N ARG A 307 -31.56 32.35 -35.24
CA ARG A 307 -32.43 33.27 -35.98
C ARG A 307 -31.84 34.67 -35.94
N ASP A 308 -30.87 34.93 -36.81
CA ASP A 308 -30.58 36.28 -37.32
C ASP A 308 -29.63 36.18 -38.52
N THR A 309 -30.18 35.94 -39.72
CA THR A 309 -29.75 36.58 -40.98
C THR A 309 -30.74 36.27 -42.11
N PRO A 310 -30.95 37.19 -43.08
CA PRO A 310 -32.15 37.20 -43.91
C PRO A 310 -31.95 36.67 -45.33
N GLY A 311 -33.06 36.19 -45.92
CA GLY A 311 -33.32 36.36 -47.35
C GLY A 311 -33.35 35.08 -48.20
N GLY A 312 -34.46 34.89 -48.92
CA GLY A 312 -34.42 34.28 -50.26
C GLY A 312 -35.38 33.15 -50.59
N ALA A 313 -36.59 33.52 -51.03
CA ALA A 313 -37.35 32.91 -52.12
C ALA A 313 -37.90 31.46 -52.03
N ALA A 314 -39.20 31.40 -51.71
CA ALA A 314 -40.29 30.76 -52.45
C ALA A 314 -40.04 29.51 -53.32
N ARG A 315 -40.75 28.42 -52.99
CA ARG A 315 -41.78 27.77 -53.85
C ARG A 315 -42.53 26.64 -53.11
N ALA A 316 -43.86 26.70 -53.14
CA ALA A 316 -44.79 25.61 -52.85
C ALA A 316 -45.27 24.98 -54.20
N PRO A 317 -46.23 24.03 -54.28
CA PRO A 317 -46.89 23.19 -53.26
C PRO A 317 -47.07 21.70 -53.70
N ALA A 318 -47.89 20.95 -52.93
CA ALA A 318 -48.83 19.87 -53.30
C ALA A 318 -48.52 18.49 -52.67
N VAL A 319 -49.21 18.09 -51.58
CA VAL A 319 -50.59 17.52 -51.46
C VAL A 319 -50.57 15.98 -51.55
N GLY A 320 -51.11 15.33 -50.50
CA GLY A 320 -51.62 13.95 -50.61
C GLY A 320 -51.68 13.13 -49.31
N HIS A 321 -52.71 13.39 -48.48
CA HIS A 321 -53.58 12.46 -47.71
C HIS A 321 -52.93 11.30 -46.90
N GLY A 322 -53.30 10.98 -45.66
CA GLY A 322 -54.40 11.40 -44.81
C GLY A 322 -54.42 10.57 -43.52
N ALA A 323 -54.59 11.27 -42.39
CA ALA A 323 -55.62 11.04 -41.36
C ALA A 323 -55.58 9.72 -40.56
N LYS A 324 -55.21 9.79 -39.26
CA LYS A 324 -56.09 9.96 -38.05
C LYS A 324 -56.27 8.60 -37.37
N GLY A 325 -56.29 8.43 -36.06
CA GLY A 325 -56.29 9.30 -34.88
C GLY A 325 -56.59 8.35 -33.70
N ALA A 326 -55.76 8.33 -32.65
CA ALA A 326 -56.00 9.00 -31.37
C ALA A 326 -57.16 8.44 -30.52
N SER A 327 -56.85 8.03 -29.29
CA SER A 327 -57.78 8.05 -28.16
C SER A 327 -57.01 8.34 -26.87
N ALA A 328 -57.40 9.43 -26.21
CA ALA A 328 -56.87 9.93 -24.95
C ALA A 328 -57.82 9.64 -23.79
N ALA A 329 -57.26 9.75 -22.58
CA ALA A 329 -57.86 9.58 -21.27
C ALA A 329 -59.02 10.53 -20.94
N ASN A 330 -59.78 10.21 -19.88
CA ASN A 330 -59.92 11.15 -18.76
C ASN A 330 -60.57 10.53 -17.50
N ALA A 331 -60.13 11.03 -16.35
CA ALA A 331 -60.77 10.89 -15.05
C ALA A 331 -61.23 12.28 -14.58
N ALA A 332 -62.36 12.38 -13.88
CA ALA A 332 -62.67 13.49 -12.97
C ALA A 332 -63.81 13.13 -12.01
N ASN A 333 -63.70 13.68 -10.81
CA ASN A 333 -64.47 13.45 -9.60
C ASN A 333 -65.17 14.78 -9.21
N ARG A 334 -66.39 14.75 -8.64
CA ARG A 334 -66.85 15.52 -7.45
C ARG A 334 -68.39 15.72 -7.34
N ALA A 335 -68.82 15.62 -6.07
CA ALA A 335 -69.76 16.49 -5.32
C ALA A 335 -71.19 16.01 -4.94
N ASN A 336 -71.33 15.77 -3.62
CA ASN A 336 -72.32 16.27 -2.64
C ASN A 336 -73.82 15.89 -2.63
N GLY A 337 -74.29 15.51 -1.42
CA GLY A 337 -75.64 15.82 -0.91
C GLY A 337 -76.33 14.72 -0.08
N ALA A 338 -76.42 14.88 1.25
CA ALA A 338 -77.26 14.09 2.18
C ALA A 338 -78.48 14.94 2.63
N PRO A 339 -79.35 14.58 3.63
CA PRO A 339 -79.73 13.29 4.26
C PRO A 339 -81.27 13.11 4.46
N GLY A 340 -81.72 11.95 4.99
CA GLY A 340 -82.77 11.93 6.04
C GLY A 340 -84.10 11.13 5.89
N VAL A 341 -84.19 10.06 6.71
CA VAL A 341 -85.35 9.64 7.56
C VAL A 341 -86.57 8.89 6.98
N ASN A 342 -86.72 7.57 7.27
CA ASN A 342 -87.74 6.96 8.16
C ASN A 342 -87.84 5.41 8.04
N LYS A 343 -87.85 4.73 9.20
CA LYS A 343 -88.22 3.30 9.46
C LYS A 343 -89.76 3.23 9.75
N PRO A 344 -90.42 2.10 10.17
CA PRO A 344 -90.01 0.70 10.40
C PRO A 344 -91.01 -0.39 9.85
N GLY A 345 -90.72 -1.68 10.08
CA GLY A 345 -91.80 -2.67 10.31
C GLY A 345 -91.67 -4.09 9.71
N ALA A 346 -90.95 -4.97 10.42
CA ALA A 346 -91.19 -6.41 10.65
C ALA A 346 -91.54 -7.38 9.49
N ALA A 347 -90.69 -8.40 9.29
CA ALA A 347 -90.93 -9.82 9.63
C ALA A 347 -89.85 -10.73 9.00
N ALA A 348 -89.23 -11.57 9.82
CA ALA A 348 -88.31 -12.66 9.41
C ALA A 348 -89.14 -13.97 9.15
N PRO A 349 -88.59 -15.14 8.75
CA PRO A 349 -87.16 -15.50 8.67
C PRO A 349 -86.74 -16.55 7.59
N VAL A 350 -85.46 -16.94 7.65
CA VAL A 350 -84.92 -18.33 7.44
C VAL A 350 -84.42 -18.82 6.05
N LYS A 351 -83.08 -18.97 6.03
CA LYS A 351 -82.20 -20.04 5.52
C LYS A 351 -82.07 -20.35 4.01
N GLY A 352 -80.83 -20.25 3.53
CA GLY A 352 -80.34 -20.98 2.35
C GLY A 352 -78.82 -20.95 2.22
N LYS A 353 -78.15 -22.03 2.67
CA LYS A 353 -76.71 -22.29 2.57
C LYS A 353 -76.20 -22.33 1.12
N ARG A 354 -74.94 -21.92 0.96
CA ARG A 354 -73.88 -22.49 0.10
C ARG A 354 -74.32 -23.09 -1.25
N ARG A 355 -74.06 -22.38 -2.34
CA ARG A 355 -73.88 -22.95 -3.69
C ARG A 355 -72.78 -22.18 -4.40
N ARG A 356 -71.57 -22.74 -4.44
CA ARG A 356 -70.51 -22.43 -5.42
C ARG A 356 -69.37 -23.47 -5.35
N TRP A 357 -69.76 -24.74 -5.46
CA TRP A 357 -68.89 -25.87 -5.87
C TRP A 357 -69.71 -26.86 -6.70
N ARG A 358 -70.47 -26.33 -7.66
CA ARG A 358 -71.09 -27.10 -8.75
C ARG A 358 -70.81 -26.36 -10.04
N LEU A 359 -69.60 -26.53 -10.56
CA LEU A 359 -69.22 -26.37 -11.97
C LEU A 359 -67.86 -27.06 -12.18
N LEU A 360 -67.76 -28.33 -11.75
CA LEU A 360 -66.71 -29.28 -12.11
C LEU A 360 -67.17 -30.70 -11.71
N ALA A 361 -68.32 -31.11 -12.26
CA ALA A 361 -68.82 -32.49 -12.26
C ALA A 361 -69.90 -32.64 -13.37
N GLY A 362 -69.59 -32.12 -14.56
CA GLY A 362 -70.48 -32.12 -15.74
C GLY A 362 -69.98 -32.98 -16.91
N GLU A 363 -68.81 -33.61 -16.81
CA GLU A 363 -68.20 -34.34 -17.94
C GLU A 363 -67.67 -35.75 -17.59
N LEU A 364 -68.20 -36.38 -16.55
CA LEU A 364 -67.98 -37.82 -16.28
C LEU A 364 -69.31 -38.58 -16.17
N GLY A 365 -70.27 -38.19 -17.01
CA GLY A 365 -71.60 -38.80 -17.13
C GLY A 365 -71.97 -39.18 -18.56
N LYS A 366 -70.96 -39.46 -19.41
CA LYS A 366 -71.14 -39.93 -20.80
C LYS A 366 -70.22 -41.08 -21.20
N ALA A 367 -69.74 -41.87 -20.23
CA ALA A 367 -69.00 -43.11 -20.49
C ALA A 367 -69.70 -44.39 -20.02
N PHE A 368 -70.93 -44.29 -19.48
CA PHE A 368 -71.72 -45.47 -19.09
C PHE A 368 -73.20 -45.26 -19.41
N ALA A 369 -73.51 -45.27 -20.71
CA ALA A 369 -74.84 -45.54 -21.22
C ALA A 369 -74.71 -45.95 -22.70
N ASP A 370 -74.26 -47.18 -22.97
CA ASP A 370 -75.04 -48.19 -23.70
C ASP A 370 -74.26 -49.50 -23.80
N GLY A 371 -74.92 -50.66 -23.67
CA GLY A 371 -74.31 -51.96 -23.99
C GLY A 371 -74.40 -53.05 -22.91
N GLU A 372 -75.58 -53.66 -22.85
CA GLU A 372 -75.84 -55.08 -22.54
C GLU A 372 -75.66 -55.72 -21.15
N ARG A 373 -76.68 -56.53 -20.85
CA ARG A 373 -76.87 -57.36 -19.67
C ARG A 373 -75.82 -58.48 -19.64
N THR A 374 -75.07 -58.60 -18.54
CA THR A 374 -74.93 -59.83 -17.74
C THR A 374 -73.94 -59.62 -16.57
N ASN A 375 -74.24 -60.26 -15.43
CA ASN A 375 -73.38 -60.52 -14.25
C ASN A 375 -73.17 -59.43 -13.15
N VAL A 376 -74.21 -59.19 -12.34
CA VAL A 376 -74.20 -58.29 -11.16
C VAL A 376 -73.98 -59.03 -9.82
N LYS A 377 -73.00 -59.92 -9.72
CA LYS A 377 -72.60 -60.48 -8.39
C LYS A 377 -71.12 -60.39 -8.03
N ARG A 378 -70.29 -59.69 -8.81
CA ARG A 378 -68.88 -59.41 -8.45
C ARG A 378 -68.50 -57.93 -8.31
N ILE A 379 -69.39 -57.00 -8.71
CA ILE A 379 -69.07 -55.56 -8.75
C ILE A 379 -69.40 -54.82 -7.43
N ALA A 380 -70.26 -55.38 -6.57
CA ALA A 380 -70.58 -54.78 -5.27
C ALA A 380 -69.42 -54.86 -4.24
N GLY A 381 -68.49 -55.81 -4.39
CA GLY A 381 -67.32 -55.92 -3.49
C GLY A 381 -66.20 -54.93 -3.79
N TRP A 382 -66.05 -54.51 -5.05
CA TRP A 382 -64.94 -53.66 -5.49
C TRP A 382 -65.28 -52.17 -5.43
N GLY A 383 -66.56 -51.80 -5.57
CA GLY A 383 -67.01 -50.41 -5.40
C GLY A 383 -66.87 -49.89 -3.96
N GLY A 384 -67.14 -50.73 -2.95
CA GLY A 384 -66.94 -50.38 -1.54
C GLY A 384 -65.46 -50.26 -1.15
N ALA A 385 -64.62 -51.17 -1.65
CA ALA A 385 -63.17 -51.13 -1.42
C ALA A 385 -62.51 -49.90 -2.07
N GLY A 386 -62.95 -49.50 -3.27
CA GLY A 386 -62.45 -48.29 -3.94
C GLY A 386 -62.78 -47.01 -3.17
N VAL A 387 -63.98 -46.88 -2.60
CA VAL A 387 -64.37 -45.69 -1.80
C VAL A 387 -63.62 -45.64 -0.48
N VAL A 388 -63.41 -46.77 0.19
CA VAL A 388 -62.59 -46.83 1.42
C VAL A 388 -61.12 -46.55 1.12
N ALA A 389 -60.58 -47.02 0.00
CA ALA A 389 -59.22 -46.71 -0.42
C ALA A 389 -59.04 -45.24 -0.76
N VAL A 390 -60.00 -44.61 -1.45
CA VAL A 390 -59.97 -43.16 -1.74
C VAL A 390 -60.16 -42.34 -0.46
N ALA A 391 -61.01 -42.76 0.46
CA ALA A 391 -61.17 -42.10 1.77
C ALA A 391 -59.92 -42.27 2.64
N ALA A 392 -59.30 -43.45 2.67
CA ALA A 392 -58.05 -43.72 3.36
C ALA A 392 -56.89 -42.94 2.72
N PHE A 393 -56.86 -42.80 1.40
CA PHE A 393 -55.89 -41.99 0.66
C PHE A 393 -56.11 -40.49 0.91
N ALA A 394 -57.35 -40.02 0.96
CA ALA A 394 -57.69 -38.65 1.31
C ALA A 394 -57.38 -38.34 2.79
N VAL A 395 -57.61 -39.28 3.70
CA VAL A 395 -57.21 -39.19 5.11
C VAL A 395 -55.69 -39.27 5.25
N ALA A 396 -55.00 -40.09 4.47
CA ALA A 396 -53.55 -40.15 4.44
C ALA A 396 -52.97 -38.82 3.92
N LEU A 397 -53.50 -38.24 2.84
CA LEU A 397 -53.13 -36.90 2.37
C LEU A 397 -53.49 -35.81 3.38
N TYR A 398 -54.62 -35.95 4.08
CA TYR A 398 -55.04 -35.04 5.15
C TYR A 398 -54.20 -35.19 6.43
N LEU A 399 -53.58 -36.32 6.69
CA LEU A 399 -52.63 -36.49 7.78
C LEU A 399 -51.22 -36.08 7.34
N HIS A 400 -50.88 -36.25 6.06
CA HIS A 400 -49.57 -35.89 5.51
C HIS A 400 -49.34 -34.37 5.50
N GLY A 401 -50.38 -33.55 5.33
CA GLY A 401 -50.29 -32.09 5.39
C GLY A 401 -50.65 -31.46 6.74
N SER A 402 -50.77 -32.22 7.84
CA SER A 402 -51.22 -31.68 9.14
C SER A 402 -50.17 -30.79 9.79
N SER A 403 -48.90 -31.18 9.73
CA SER A 403 -47.77 -30.41 10.28
C SER A 403 -47.60 -29.06 9.57
N GLU A 404 -47.71 -29.03 8.23
CA GLU A 404 -47.65 -27.77 7.46
C GLU A 404 -48.75 -26.79 7.87
N ARG A 405 -49.98 -27.28 8.11
CA ARG A 405 -51.10 -26.45 8.55
C ARG A 405 -50.95 -26.00 9.99
N GLU A 406 -50.48 -26.87 10.87
CA GLU A 406 -50.20 -26.56 12.27
C GLU A 406 -49.15 -25.45 12.37
N LEU A 407 -48.03 -25.57 11.64
CA LEU A 407 -47.02 -24.50 11.55
C LEU A 407 -47.61 -23.19 11.01
N LYS A 408 -48.39 -23.24 9.92
CA LYS A 408 -49.03 -22.04 9.35
C LYS A 408 -49.98 -21.37 10.35
N ASN A 409 -50.72 -22.15 11.13
CA ASN A 409 -51.61 -21.61 12.16
C ASN A 409 -50.83 -20.97 13.31
N LEU A 410 -49.76 -21.60 13.79
CA LEU A 410 -48.91 -21.06 14.86
C LEU A 410 -48.16 -19.79 14.41
N LEU A 411 -47.69 -19.76 13.16
CA LEU A 411 -47.11 -18.55 12.54
C LEU A 411 -48.14 -17.42 12.44
N ALA A 412 -49.37 -17.73 12.03
CA ALA A 412 -50.45 -16.75 11.92
C ALA A 412 -50.94 -16.23 13.29
N SER A 413 -50.83 -17.04 14.35
CA SER A 413 -51.16 -16.63 15.72
C SER A 413 -50.03 -15.88 16.42
N GLY A 414 -48.85 -15.75 15.80
CA GLY A 414 -47.68 -15.10 16.38
C GLY A 414 -46.96 -15.93 17.46
N ASP A 415 -47.30 -17.20 17.63
CA ASP A 415 -46.65 -18.10 18.60
C ASP A 415 -45.45 -18.81 17.95
N TYR A 416 -44.41 -18.02 17.71
CA TYR A 416 -43.21 -18.46 16.99
C TYR A 416 -42.39 -19.50 17.77
N THR A 417 -42.38 -19.43 19.11
CA THR A 417 -41.64 -20.38 19.97
C THR A 417 -42.23 -21.79 19.89
N SER A 418 -43.56 -21.90 19.97
CA SER A 418 -44.26 -23.18 19.78
C SER A 418 -44.08 -23.70 18.35
N ALA A 419 -44.12 -22.82 17.34
CA ALA A 419 -43.88 -23.19 15.95
C ALA A 419 -42.46 -23.79 15.73
N VAL A 420 -41.43 -23.20 16.32
CA VAL A 420 -40.05 -23.74 16.25
C VAL A 420 -39.95 -25.13 16.88
N THR A 421 -40.60 -25.33 18.03
CA THR A 421 -40.57 -26.62 18.75
C THR A 421 -41.28 -27.73 17.96
N ALA A 422 -42.46 -27.42 17.40
CA ALA A 422 -43.22 -28.34 16.55
C ALA A 422 -42.44 -28.69 15.27
N ALA A 423 -41.86 -27.67 14.63
CA ALA A 423 -41.06 -27.81 13.42
C ALA A 423 -39.82 -28.68 13.62
N LYS A 424 -39.07 -28.45 14.70
CA LYS A 424 -37.86 -29.22 15.05
C LYS A 424 -38.17 -30.71 15.21
N SER A 425 -39.27 -31.02 15.89
CA SER A 425 -39.72 -32.40 16.11
C SER A 425 -40.12 -33.08 14.80
N TYR A 426 -40.79 -32.36 13.90
CA TYR A 426 -41.19 -32.87 12.60
C TYR A 426 -40.00 -33.12 11.67
N LEU A 427 -39.11 -32.12 11.51
CA LEU A 427 -37.95 -32.21 10.62
C LEU A 427 -36.90 -33.23 11.08
N ALA A 428 -36.88 -33.59 12.37
CA ALA A 428 -36.07 -34.71 12.86
C ALA A 428 -36.43 -36.05 12.20
N SER A 429 -37.69 -36.22 11.79
CA SER A 429 -38.18 -37.42 11.09
C SER A 429 -38.32 -37.23 9.57
N HIS A 430 -38.39 -35.97 9.10
CA HIS A 430 -38.62 -35.62 7.69
C HIS A 430 -37.68 -34.49 7.22
N PRO A 431 -36.34 -34.69 7.20
CA PRO A 431 -35.38 -33.61 6.92
C PRO A 431 -35.40 -33.08 5.48
N ALA A 432 -35.98 -33.83 4.53
CA ALA A 432 -36.06 -33.45 3.12
C ALA A 432 -37.32 -32.64 2.74
N ASP A 433 -38.22 -32.38 3.70
CA ASP A 433 -39.42 -31.58 3.42
C ASP A 433 -39.09 -30.09 3.32
N THR A 434 -38.92 -29.61 2.09
CA THR A 434 -38.55 -28.23 1.77
C THR A 434 -39.60 -27.19 2.17
N LYS A 435 -40.90 -27.57 2.19
CA LYS A 435 -41.97 -26.64 2.57
C LYS A 435 -42.00 -26.40 4.06
N VAL A 436 -41.92 -27.49 4.84
CA VAL A 436 -41.88 -27.39 6.31
C VAL A 436 -40.55 -26.80 6.76
N SER A 437 -39.44 -27.11 6.09
CA SER A 437 -38.14 -26.47 6.29
C SER A 437 -38.21 -24.95 6.13
N ALA A 438 -38.83 -24.43 5.07
CA ALA A 438 -38.99 -22.99 4.87
C ALA A 438 -39.86 -22.30 5.94
N LEU A 439 -40.98 -22.92 6.33
CA LEU A 439 -41.85 -22.43 7.41
C LEU A 439 -41.15 -22.47 8.78
N ALA A 440 -40.33 -23.48 9.01
CA ALA A 440 -39.52 -23.62 10.22
C ALA A 440 -38.43 -22.54 10.30
N SER A 441 -37.79 -22.22 9.17
CA SER A 441 -36.83 -21.12 9.06
C SER A 441 -37.48 -19.78 9.37
N GLU A 442 -38.67 -19.51 8.82
CA GLU A 442 -39.44 -18.29 9.10
C GLU A 442 -39.80 -18.20 10.59
N ALA A 443 -40.29 -19.29 11.19
CA ALA A 443 -40.63 -19.33 12.61
C ALA A 443 -39.42 -19.07 13.52
N LEU A 444 -38.27 -19.69 13.20
CA LEU A 444 -37.03 -19.51 13.95
C LEU A 444 -36.55 -18.05 13.94
N LEU A 445 -36.51 -17.45 12.74
CA LEU A 445 -36.07 -16.07 12.58
C LEU A 445 -37.03 -15.11 13.29
N LYS A 446 -38.35 -15.26 13.14
CA LYS A 446 -39.32 -14.42 13.85
C LYS A 446 -39.24 -14.53 15.37
N ALA A 447 -38.90 -15.72 15.89
CA ALA A 447 -38.77 -15.94 17.33
C ALA A 447 -37.49 -15.34 17.92
N LYS A 448 -36.35 -15.44 17.22
CA LYS A 448 -35.02 -15.21 17.82
C LYS A 448 -34.27 -14.00 17.26
N LEU A 449 -34.49 -13.64 15.99
CA LEU A 449 -33.76 -12.55 15.34
C LEU A 449 -33.93 -11.19 16.04
N PRO A 450 -35.13 -10.78 16.54
CA PRO A 450 -35.28 -9.50 17.22
C PRO A 450 -34.40 -9.37 18.48
N GLY A 451 -34.24 -10.46 19.23
CA GLY A 451 -33.36 -10.49 20.41
C GLY A 451 -31.88 -10.37 20.02
N TRP A 452 -31.49 -11.04 18.94
CA TRP A 452 -30.14 -10.96 18.40
C TRP A 452 -29.80 -9.54 17.90
N LEU A 453 -30.73 -8.90 17.18
CA LEU A 453 -30.56 -7.51 16.71
C LEU A 453 -30.40 -6.51 17.86
N ASN A 454 -31.16 -6.69 18.94
CA ASN A 454 -31.05 -5.84 20.13
C ASN A 454 -29.65 -5.97 20.79
N ALA A 455 -29.13 -7.20 20.90
CA ALA A 455 -27.80 -7.44 21.42
C ALA A 455 -26.72 -6.81 20.51
N LEU A 456 -26.86 -6.95 19.19
CA LEU A 456 -25.94 -6.38 18.21
C LEU A 456 -25.91 -4.84 18.27
N GLN A 457 -27.07 -4.19 18.28
CA GLN A 457 -27.20 -2.74 18.37
C GLN A 457 -26.61 -2.15 19.67
N LYS A 458 -26.61 -2.92 20.76
CA LYS A 458 -26.00 -2.53 22.04
C LYS A 458 -24.52 -2.85 22.15
N GLY A 459 -23.90 -3.43 21.11
CA GLY A 459 -22.52 -3.91 21.15
C GLY A 459 -22.31 -5.09 22.11
N GLN A 460 -23.37 -5.82 22.46
CA GLN A 460 -23.32 -6.98 23.36
C GLN A 460 -23.00 -8.25 22.57
N PHE A 461 -21.82 -8.30 21.96
CA PHE A 461 -21.44 -9.35 21.00
C PHE A 461 -21.44 -10.76 21.59
N GLU A 462 -21.03 -10.93 22.85
CA GLU A 462 -21.09 -12.22 23.56
C GLU A 462 -22.53 -12.75 23.69
N GLN A 463 -23.48 -11.84 23.94
CA GLN A 463 -24.89 -12.20 24.02
C GLN A 463 -25.47 -12.50 22.62
N ALA A 464 -25.03 -11.78 21.60
CA ALA A 464 -25.38 -12.06 20.21
C ALA A 464 -24.88 -13.45 19.77
N ASP A 465 -23.65 -13.84 20.15
CA ASP A 465 -23.10 -15.17 19.88
C ASP A 465 -23.85 -16.28 20.61
N ALA A 466 -24.26 -16.05 21.87
CA ALA A 466 -25.08 -17.00 22.60
C ALA A 466 -26.44 -17.26 21.90
N LEU A 467 -27.07 -16.22 21.38
CA LEU A 467 -28.31 -16.32 20.60
C LEU A 467 -28.10 -17.00 19.24
N LEU A 468 -26.98 -16.76 18.57
CA LEU A 468 -26.60 -17.46 17.33
C LEU A 468 -26.38 -18.95 17.58
N LYS A 469 -25.66 -19.32 18.65
CA LYS A 469 -25.48 -20.72 19.06
C LYS A 469 -26.81 -21.40 19.37
N GLU A 470 -27.73 -20.70 20.03
CA GLU A 470 -29.08 -21.22 20.26
C GLU A 470 -29.81 -21.46 18.93
N MET A 471 -29.79 -20.50 18.01
CA MET A 471 -30.40 -20.64 16.67
C MET A 471 -29.79 -21.80 15.87
N GLN A 472 -28.46 -21.97 15.91
CA GLN A 472 -27.75 -23.10 15.28
C GLN A 472 -28.20 -24.44 15.85
N SER A 473 -28.41 -24.54 17.17
CA SER A 473 -28.91 -25.76 17.83
C SER A 473 -30.37 -26.09 17.47
N LEU A 474 -31.16 -25.06 17.14
CA LEU A 474 -32.55 -25.19 16.72
C LEU A 474 -32.65 -25.52 15.22
N SER A 475 -31.65 -25.16 14.42
CA SER A 475 -31.57 -25.46 12.98
C SER A 475 -30.85 -26.77 12.63
N ALA A 476 -30.42 -27.58 13.61
CA ALA A 476 -29.61 -28.79 13.37
C ALA A 476 -30.20 -29.76 12.32
N ASN A 477 -31.53 -29.89 12.26
CA ASN A 477 -32.24 -30.75 11.30
C ASN A 477 -32.88 -29.96 10.14
N ASN A 478 -32.47 -28.70 9.95
CA ASN A 478 -33.01 -27.81 8.93
C ASN A 478 -31.87 -27.07 8.22
N ALA A 479 -31.38 -27.64 7.11
CA ALA A 479 -30.27 -27.08 6.34
C ALA A 479 -30.56 -25.65 5.83
N ASP A 480 -31.81 -25.36 5.51
CA ASP A 480 -32.26 -24.03 5.09
C ASP A 480 -32.07 -23.00 6.21
N ALA A 481 -32.58 -23.29 7.41
CA ALA A 481 -32.39 -22.42 8.57
C ALA A 481 -30.90 -22.30 8.96
N ALA A 482 -30.14 -23.39 8.87
CA ALA A 482 -28.71 -23.38 9.19
C ALA A 482 -27.93 -22.44 8.26
N SER A 483 -28.27 -22.42 6.96
CA SER A 483 -27.69 -21.49 6.00
C SER A 483 -28.02 -20.03 6.35
N LEU A 484 -29.29 -19.72 6.63
CA LEU A 484 -29.69 -18.35 7.01
C LEU A 484 -29.04 -17.87 8.32
N VAL A 485 -28.90 -18.76 9.31
CA VAL A 485 -28.18 -18.44 10.56
C VAL A 485 -26.68 -18.25 10.32
N GLY A 486 -26.10 -18.95 9.34
CA GLY A 486 -24.73 -18.72 8.88
C GLY A 486 -24.51 -17.29 8.36
N GLU A 487 -25.48 -16.74 7.61
CA GLU A 487 -25.43 -15.35 7.14
C GLU A 487 -25.54 -14.34 8.28
N LEU A 488 -26.39 -14.62 9.28
CA LEU A 488 -26.47 -13.78 10.48
C LEU A 488 -25.16 -13.77 11.28
N GLN A 489 -24.47 -14.91 11.36
CA GLN A 489 -23.14 -14.96 11.97
C GLN A 489 -22.15 -14.07 11.23
N TRP A 490 -22.14 -14.12 9.89
CA TRP A 490 -21.27 -13.26 9.08
C TRP A 490 -21.57 -11.77 9.30
N VAL A 491 -22.85 -11.37 9.31
CA VAL A 491 -23.25 -9.99 9.64
C VAL A 491 -22.77 -9.61 11.05
N GLY A 492 -22.94 -10.50 12.02
CA GLY A 492 -22.48 -10.27 13.39
C GLY A 492 -20.95 -10.09 13.50
N ASP A 493 -20.19 -10.89 12.76
CA ASP A 493 -18.72 -10.80 12.74
C ASP A 493 -18.25 -9.51 12.07
N LEU A 494 -18.89 -9.10 10.97
CA LEU A 494 -18.65 -7.82 10.29
C LEU A 494 -18.91 -6.63 11.23
N GLU A 495 -20.09 -6.59 11.86
CA GLU A 495 -20.46 -5.50 12.77
C GLU A 495 -19.57 -5.46 14.01
N ARG A 496 -19.18 -6.63 14.56
CA ARG A 496 -18.20 -6.71 15.66
C ARG A 496 -16.87 -6.10 15.23
N PHE A 497 -16.35 -6.48 14.07
CA PHE A 497 -15.08 -5.97 13.57
C PHE A 497 -15.13 -4.44 13.39
N VAL A 498 -16.16 -3.91 12.73
CA VAL A 498 -16.32 -2.46 12.54
C VAL A 498 -16.45 -1.73 13.87
N ALA A 499 -17.28 -2.22 14.79
CA ALA A 499 -17.51 -1.57 16.08
C ALA A 499 -16.25 -1.57 16.97
N THR A 500 -15.54 -2.70 17.04
CA THR A 500 -14.32 -2.83 17.88
C THR A 500 -13.16 -1.95 17.40
N ARG A 501 -13.10 -1.64 16.10
CA ARG A 501 -12.14 -0.66 15.57
C ARG A 501 -12.52 0.80 15.87
N GLY A 502 -13.75 1.06 16.25
CA GLY A 502 -14.28 2.40 16.50
C GLY A 502 -15.06 2.98 15.31
N GLY A 503 -15.54 2.13 14.40
CA GLY A 503 -16.36 2.51 13.26
C GLY A 503 -15.71 2.24 11.91
N VAL A 504 -16.46 2.56 10.85
CA VAL A 504 -16.05 2.28 9.45
C VAL A 504 -14.88 3.11 8.97
N ASP A 505 -14.69 4.31 9.50
CA ASP A 505 -13.59 5.21 9.13
C ASP A 505 -12.38 5.08 10.08
N ALA A 506 -12.45 4.14 11.03
CA ALA A 506 -11.34 3.88 11.94
C ALA A 506 -10.04 3.54 11.17
N PRO A 507 -8.86 3.87 11.75
CA PRO A 507 -7.58 3.53 11.13
C PRO A 507 -7.43 2.02 10.89
N ILE A 508 -6.81 1.66 9.78
CA ILE A 508 -6.43 0.29 9.43
C ILE A 508 -5.11 -0.03 10.13
N ARG A 509 -5.14 -0.97 11.08
CA ARG A 509 -3.97 -1.34 11.88
C ARG A 509 -3.16 -2.40 11.16
N MET A 510 -1.97 -2.01 10.70
CA MET A 510 -1.01 -2.91 10.06
C MET A 510 -0.64 -4.08 10.99
N TYR A 511 -0.56 -5.27 10.42
CA TYR A 511 -0.32 -6.58 11.05
C TYR A 511 -1.39 -7.01 12.08
N ALA A 512 -2.61 -6.48 11.98
CA ALA A 512 -3.69 -6.81 12.91
C ALA A 512 -5.03 -6.97 12.19
N ASP A 513 -5.33 -6.08 11.24
CA ASP A 513 -6.66 -6.01 10.63
C ASP A 513 -6.74 -6.81 9.31
N GLU A 514 -5.64 -6.95 8.57
CA GLU A 514 -5.59 -7.46 7.19
C GLU A 514 -6.17 -8.88 7.06
N SER A 515 -5.81 -9.78 7.97
CA SER A 515 -6.30 -11.16 7.93
C SER A 515 -7.81 -11.25 8.16
N THR A 516 -8.34 -10.38 9.03
CA THR A 516 -9.77 -10.34 9.36
C THR A 516 -10.56 -9.74 8.20
N ILE A 517 -10.07 -8.65 7.60
CA ILE A 517 -10.65 -8.02 6.41
C ILE A 517 -10.71 -9.05 5.27
N ASN A 518 -9.58 -9.69 4.94
CA ASN A 518 -9.51 -10.67 3.87
C ASN A 518 -10.46 -11.84 4.10
N THR A 519 -10.57 -12.34 5.34
CA THR A 519 -11.47 -13.45 5.66
C THR A 519 -12.95 -13.07 5.51
N LEU A 520 -13.33 -11.86 5.95
CA LEU A 520 -14.70 -11.36 5.84
C LEU A 520 -15.11 -11.14 4.39
N LEU A 521 -14.22 -10.56 3.58
CA LEU A 521 -14.43 -10.30 2.15
C LEU A 521 -14.44 -11.58 1.35
N GLN A 522 -13.46 -12.47 1.53
CA GLN A 522 -13.40 -13.73 0.80
C GLN A 522 -14.67 -14.57 1.00
N ARG A 523 -15.17 -14.65 2.24
CA ARG A 523 -16.41 -15.38 2.53
C ARG A 523 -17.62 -14.79 1.80
N TRP A 524 -17.65 -13.48 1.56
CA TRP A 524 -18.71 -12.84 0.79
C TRP A 524 -18.51 -13.04 -0.73
N ASP A 525 -17.28 -12.87 -1.21
CA ASP A 525 -16.94 -12.93 -2.63
C ASP A 525 -17.07 -14.32 -3.25
N ASP A 526 -16.90 -15.38 -2.43
CA ASP A 526 -17.04 -16.78 -2.85
C ASP A 526 -18.42 -17.04 -3.52
N ASP A 527 -19.52 -16.48 -2.98
CA ASP A 527 -20.85 -16.52 -3.62
C ASP A 527 -21.78 -15.36 -3.21
N ALA A 528 -21.36 -14.13 -3.53
CA ALA A 528 -22.07 -12.89 -3.16
C ALA A 528 -23.57 -12.90 -3.52
N LYS A 529 -23.95 -13.55 -4.64
CA LYS A 529 -25.36 -13.63 -5.07
C LYS A 529 -26.19 -14.51 -4.15
N THR A 530 -25.64 -15.63 -3.70
CA THR A 530 -26.34 -16.53 -2.78
C THR A 530 -26.46 -15.90 -1.40
N HIS A 531 -25.40 -15.26 -0.89
CA HIS A 531 -25.43 -14.53 0.38
C HIS A 531 -26.48 -13.40 0.35
N GLN A 532 -26.50 -12.59 -0.73
CA GLN A 532 -27.49 -11.52 -0.88
C GLN A 532 -28.92 -12.06 -0.86
N ARG A 533 -29.22 -13.13 -1.61
CA ARG A 533 -30.56 -13.74 -1.63
C ARG A 533 -30.98 -14.28 -0.26
N ALA A 534 -30.05 -14.84 0.50
CA ALA A 534 -30.31 -15.34 1.83
C ALA A 534 -30.64 -14.18 2.80
N LEU A 535 -29.88 -13.08 2.75
CA LEU A 535 -30.15 -11.88 3.55
C LEU A 535 -31.47 -11.18 3.16
N ASP A 536 -31.77 -11.07 1.86
CA ASP A 536 -33.06 -10.57 1.36
C ASP A 536 -34.23 -11.40 1.90
N ARG A 537 -34.06 -12.72 1.96
CA ARG A 537 -35.07 -13.63 2.50
C ARG A 537 -35.25 -13.47 4.01
N ILE A 538 -34.17 -13.24 4.76
CA ILE A 538 -34.25 -12.93 6.20
C ILE A 538 -35.03 -11.61 6.40
N ALA A 539 -34.73 -10.57 5.61
CA ALA A 539 -35.44 -9.29 5.66
C ALA A 539 -36.92 -9.42 5.29
N ALA A 540 -37.26 -10.30 4.34
CA ALA A 540 -38.65 -10.60 3.99
C ALA A 540 -39.41 -11.29 5.14
N TYR A 541 -38.77 -12.20 5.87
CA TYR A 541 -39.38 -12.87 7.03
C TYR A 541 -39.51 -11.95 8.24
N VAL A 542 -38.51 -11.10 8.49
CA VAL A 542 -38.45 -10.21 9.64
C VAL A 542 -38.08 -8.80 9.17
N PRO A 543 -39.08 -7.95 8.83
CA PRO A 543 -38.83 -6.64 8.22
C PRO A 543 -37.93 -5.68 9.01
N VAL A 544 -37.85 -5.82 10.34
CA VAL A 544 -36.98 -4.99 11.18
C VAL A 544 -35.47 -5.24 10.91
N PHE A 545 -35.13 -6.32 10.21
CA PHE A 545 -33.76 -6.62 9.79
C PHE A 545 -33.29 -5.78 8.59
N ALA A 546 -34.21 -5.17 7.82
CA ALA A 546 -33.87 -4.49 6.58
C ALA A 546 -32.86 -3.34 6.76
N GLU A 547 -32.98 -2.57 7.84
CA GLU A 547 -32.07 -1.46 8.15
C GLU A 547 -30.67 -1.96 8.59
N PRO A 548 -30.54 -2.86 9.60
CA PRO A 548 -29.26 -3.50 9.91
C PRO A 548 -28.59 -4.18 8.71
N TYR A 549 -29.38 -4.82 7.83
CA TYR A 549 -28.86 -5.41 6.61
C TYR A 549 -28.28 -4.37 5.64
N ALA A 550 -29.00 -3.27 5.39
CA ALA A 550 -28.50 -2.18 4.53
C ALA A 550 -27.23 -1.53 5.11
N GLN A 551 -27.15 -1.41 6.44
CA GLN A 551 -25.95 -0.94 7.13
C GLN A 551 -24.78 -1.90 6.93
N ALA A 552 -24.98 -3.20 7.14
CA ALA A 552 -23.95 -4.22 6.93
C ALA A 552 -23.41 -4.22 5.49
N LEU A 553 -24.28 -4.07 4.48
CA LEU A 553 -23.82 -3.93 3.09
C LEU A 553 -23.04 -2.64 2.83
N SER A 554 -23.30 -1.58 3.59
CA SER A 554 -22.53 -0.32 3.49
C SER A 554 -21.16 -0.47 4.15
N HIS A 555 -21.09 -1.16 5.29
CA HIS A 555 -19.84 -1.52 5.95
C HIS A 555 -18.98 -2.44 5.08
N LEU A 556 -19.59 -3.46 4.47
CA LEU A 556 -18.92 -4.35 3.52
C LEU A 556 -18.25 -3.57 2.37
N ARG A 557 -18.99 -2.70 1.69
CA ARG A 557 -18.44 -1.86 0.61
C ARG A 557 -17.28 -0.98 1.07
N LYS A 558 -17.34 -0.49 2.31
CA LYS A 558 -16.22 0.27 2.88
C LYS A 558 -15.01 -0.63 3.13
N LEU A 559 -15.20 -1.86 3.60
CA LEU A 559 -14.11 -2.83 3.76
C LEU A 559 -13.51 -3.23 2.40
N GLU A 560 -14.31 -3.44 1.37
CA GLU A 560 -13.83 -3.69 -0.01
C GLU A 560 -12.94 -2.53 -0.51
N SER A 561 -13.37 -1.29 -0.24
CA SER A 561 -12.55 -0.10 -0.53
C SER A 561 -11.26 -0.08 0.30
N ASP A 562 -11.35 -0.34 1.61
CA ASP A 562 -10.18 -0.36 2.49
C ASP A 562 -9.19 -1.48 2.13
N ASP A 563 -9.66 -2.63 1.64
CA ASP A 563 -8.83 -3.72 1.10
C ASP A 563 -8.04 -3.28 -0.13
N SER A 564 -8.75 -2.74 -1.12
CA SER A 564 -8.14 -2.29 -2.39
C SER A 564 -7.11 -1.16 -2.20
N VAL A 565 -7.28 -0.33 -1.18
CA VAL A 565 -6.42 0.84 -0.92
C VAL A 565 -5.36 0.53 0.14
N TYR A 566 -5.77 0.18 1.36
CA TYR A 566 -4.87 0.09 2.51
C TYR A 566 -4.23 -1.30 2.64
N VAL A 567 -4.98 -2.39 2.51
CA VAL A 567 -4.41 -3.75 2.59
C VAL A 567 -3.41 -3.96 1.44
N ALA A 568 -3.79 -3.59 0.21
CA ALA A 568 -2.88 -3.62 -0.93
C ALA A 568 -1.63 -2.73 -0.72
N ALA A 569 -1.78 -1.55 -0.10
CA ALA A 569 -0.63 -0.69 0.23
C ALA A 569 0.30 -1.32 1.27
N ILE A 570 -0.26 -1.97 2.30
CA ILE A 570 0.52 -2.71 3.31
C ILE A 570 1.33 -3.83 2.65
N ASP A 571 0.74 -4.59 1.74
CA ASP A 571 1.44 -5.66 1.03
C ASP A 571 2.60 -5.14 0.18
N ARG A 572 2.40 -4.02 -0.53
CA ARG A 572 3.46 -3.35 -1.28
C ARG A 572 4.58 -2.87 -0.36
N LEU A 573 4.23 -2.22 0.75
CA LEU A 573 5.21 -1.74 1.74
C LEU A 573 6.02 -2.92 2.32
N ASN A 574 5.36 -4.03 2.67
CA ASN A 574 6.02 -5.25 3.13
C ASN A 574 7.01 -5.81 2.09
N GLY A 575 6.64 -5.77 0.81
CA GLY A 575 7.53 -6.15 -0.29
C GLY A 575 8.78 -5.27 -0.37
N VAL A 576 8.63 -3.95 -0.25
CA VAL A 576 9.75 -3.00 -0.24
C VAL A 576 10.65 -3.22 0.97
N ILE A 577 10.08 -3.33 2.17
CA ILE A 577 10.83 -3.58 3.41
C ILE A 577 11.65 -4.87 3.26
N ARG A 578 11.02 -5.98 2.86
CA ARG A 578 11.74 -7.26 2.66
C ARG A 578 12.89 -7.13 1.66
N THR A 579 12.68 -6.39 0.57
CA THR A 579 13.69 -6.21 -0.48
C THR A 579 14.90 -5.43 0.03
N GLU A 580 14.68 -4.30 0.70
CA GLU A 580 15.78 -3.46 1.20
C GLU A 580 16.50 -4.10 2.38
N LEU A 581 15.77 -4.81 3.25
CA LEU A 581 16.38 -5.62 4.32
C LEU A 581 17.26 -6.75 3.76
N ALA A 582 16.80 -7.47 2.72
CA ALA A 582 17.59 -8.52 2.08
C ALA A 582 18.86 -7.98 1.38
N ARG A 583 18.87 -6.69 1.01
CA ARG A 583 20.02 -5.99 0.41
C ARG A 583 20.97 -5.38 1.44
N ASP A 584 20.71 -5.58 2.74
CA ASP A 584 21.43 -4.91 3.83
C ASP A 584 21.38 -3.37 3.71
N LYS A 585 20.28 -2.80 3.18
CA LYS A 585 20.07 -1.35 2.99
C LYS A 585 18.89 -0.80 3.80
N PRO A 586 18.84 -0.98 5.14
CA PRO A 586 17.73 -0.48 5.95
C PRO A 586 17.59 1.05 5.94
N ASP A 587 18.69 1.79 5.72
CA ASP A 587 18.69 3.26 5.67
C ASP A 587 17.89 3.86 4.50
N ALA A 588 17.50 3.04 3.51
CA ALA A 588 16.61 3.46 2.42
C ALA A 588 15.13 3.53 2.84
N LEU A 589 14.75 2.89 3.94
CA LEU A 589 13.35 2.74 4.37
C LEU A 589 12.72 3.95 5.07
N PRO A 590 13.43 4.80 5.85
CA PRO A 590 12.82 5.97 6.48
C PRO A 590 12.03 6.90 5.53
N PRO A 591 12.58 7.36 4.39
CA PRO A 591 11.82 8.22 3.48
C PRO A 591 10.62 7.50 2.84
N VAL A 592 10.69 6.18 2.65
CA VAL A 592 9.56 5.38 2.16
C VAL A 592 8.45 5.34 3.21
N LEU A 593 8.78 5.13 4.48
CA LEU A 593 7.81 5.11 5.57
C LEU A 593 7.15 6.48 5.79
N ASP A 594 7.88 7.57 5.59
CA ASP A 594 7.33 8.93 5.64
C ASP A 594 6.36 9.20 4.48
N ASP A 595 6.73 8.82 3.26
CA ASP A 595 5.86 8.94 2.08
C ASP A 595 4.56 8.12 2.25
N TYR A 596 4.66 6.87 2.75
CA TYR A 596 3.48 6.06 3.04
C TYR A 596 2.59 6.65 4.13
N ALA A 597 3.17 7.23 5.19
CA ALA A 597 2.38 7.88 6.24
C ALA A 597 1.58 9.08 5.71
N GLN A 598 2.14 9.82 4.74
CA GLN A 598 1.47 10.96 4.11
C GLN A 598 0.38 10.52 3.13
N ARG A 599 0.65 9.52 2.28
CA ARG A 599 -0.30 9.02 1.28
C ARG A 599 -1.48 8.26 1.89
N TYR A 600 -1.26 7.59 3.02
CA TYR A 600 -2.26 6.73 3.66
C TYR A 600 -2.53 7.18 5.10
N PRO A 601 -3.24 8.30 5.33
CA PRO A 601 -3.39 8.90 6.67
C PRO A 601 -4.20 8.05 7.65
N ARG A 602 -5.03 7.11 7.17
CA ARG A 602 -5.74 6.12 8.02
C ARG A 602 -4.91 4.86 8.29
N LEU A 603 -3.70 4.75 7.78
CA LEU A 603 -2.82 3.61 8.06
C LEU A 603 -2.18 3.79 9.45
N ALA A 604 -2.47 2.87 10.36
CA ALA A 604 -1.91 2.83 11.69
C ALA A 604 -0.89 1.69 11.84
N GLY A 605 0.07 1.85 12.76
CA GLY A 605 1.05 0.82 13.09
C GLY A 605 2.44 1.01 12.49
N LEU A 606 2.66 2.08 11.69
CA LEU A 606 3.97 2.43 11.15
C LEU A 606 5.02 2.71 12.25
N ASP A 607 4.62 3.17 13.43
CA ASP A 607 5.55 3.40 14.54
C ASP A 607 6.27 2.13 14.99
N ARG A 608 5.56 0.99 14.99
CA ARG A 608 6.16 -0.33 15.29
C ARG A 608 7.20 -0.71 14.23
N VAL A 609 6.93 -0.40 12.97
CA VAL A 609 7.87 -0.62 11.85
C VAL A 609 9.10 0.27 12.01
N ARG A 610 8.93 1.55 12.38
CA ARG A 610 10.05 2.48 12.62
C ARG A 610 10.93 2.04 13.78
N GLU A 611 10.33 1.54 14.85
CA GLU A 611 11.06 1.04 16.02
C GLU A 611 11.85 -0.23 15.69
N ASP A 612 11.21 -1.21 15.03
CA ASP A 612 11.89 -2.41 14.53
C ASP A 612 13.03 -2.04 13.56
N LEU A 613 12.82 -1.07 12.65
CA LEU A 613 13.84 -0.57 11.73
C LEU A 613 15.06 -0.02 12.46
N ARG A 614 14.83 0.81 13.49
CA ARG A 614 15.90 1.41 14.30
C ARG A 614 16.72 0.34 15.01
N GLN A 615 16.06 -0.63 15.64
CA GLN A 615 16.74 -1.74 16.32
C GLN A 615 17.52 -2.62 15.35
N TYR A 616 16.93 -2.95 14.20
CA TYR A 616 17.56 -3.78 13.17
C TYR A 616 18.79 -3.10 12.58
N THR A 617 18.69 -1.81 12.26
CA THR A 617 19.80 -1.03 11.69
C THR A 617 20.99 -0.98 12.65
N ALA A 618 20.75 -0.71 13.94
CA ALA A 618 21.80 -0.72 14.95
C ALA A 618 22.48 -2.10 15.07
N LEU A 619 21.68 -3.17 15.07
CA LEU A 619 22.16 -4.54 15.15
C LEU A 619 22.99 -4.94 13.92
N LEU A 620 22.50 -4.62 12.71
CA LEU A 620 23.20 -4.87 11.45
C LEU A 620 24.53 -4.11 11.40
N ASN A 621 24.54 -2.83 11.77
CA ASN A 621 25.75 -2.01 11.79
C ASN A 621 26.81 -2.54 12.74
N ALA A 622 26.44 -2.98 13.94
CA ALA A 622 27.38 -3.61 14.87
C ALA A 622 27.92 -4.94 14.32
N ALA A 623 27.09 -5.73 13.65
CA ALA A 623 27.50 -6.97 13.03
C ALA A 623 28.48 -6.76 11.85
N LEU A 624 28.15 -5.85 10.93
CA LEU A 624 28.99 -5.50 9.78
C LEU A 624 30.31 -4.84 10.20
N SER A 625 30.28 -4.00 11.24
CA SER A 625 31.47 -3.33 11.79
C SER A 625 32.28 -4.23 12.73
N ARG A 626 31.92 -5.52 12.87
CA ARG A 626 32.62 -6.51 13.71
C ARG A 626 32.74 -6.10 15.18
N GLN A 627 31.76 -5.36 15.70
CA GLN A 627 31.73 -4.89 17.09
C GLN A 627 31.04 -5.92 18.00
N LEU A 628 31.79 -6.88 18.52
CA LEU A 628 31.24 -8.01 19.29
C LEU A 628 30.52 -7.56 20.58
N THR A 629 31.14 -6.77 21.45
CA THR A 629 30.56 -6.41 22.75
C THR A 629 29.23 -5.65 22.64
N PRO A 630 29.11 -4.58 21.83
CA PRO A 630 27.82 -3.91 21.62
C PRO A 630 26.78 -4.83 20.99
N LEU A 631 27.19 -5.70 20.04
CA LEU A 631 26.30 -6.64 19.39
C LEU A 631 25.70 -7.64 20.39
N LEU A 632 26.54 -8.27 21.23
CA LEU A 632 26.08 -9.21 22.25
C LEU A 632 25.14 -8.55 23.26
N ALA A 633 25.38 -7.29 23.62
CA ALA A 633 24.49 -6.53 24.50
C ALA A 633 23.12 -6.30 23.85
N MET A 634 23.08 -5.93 22.57
CA MET A 634 21.81 -5.76 21.83
C MET A 634 21.06 -7.09 21.66
N LEU A 635 21.75 -8.19 21.39
CA LEU A 635 21.13 -9.51 21.19
C LEU A 635 20.38 -10.02 22.43
N LYS A 636 20.73 -9.53 23.63
CA LYS A 636 20.04 -9.89 24.88
C LYS A 636 18.68 -9.22 25.05
N SER A 637 18.43 -8.10 24.37
CA SER A 637 17.22 -7.29 24.55
C SER A 637 16.43 -7.05 23.27
N VAL A 638 16.99 -7.36 22.10
CA VAL A 638 16.33 -7.12 20.82
C VAL A 638 15.05 -7.94 20.68
N HIS A 639 13.97 -7.29 20.24
CA HIS A 639 12.71 -7.95 19.96
C HIS A 639 11.99 -7.24 18.82
N PHE A 640 11.78 -7.97 17.72
CA PHE A 640 11.07 -7.45 16.56
C PHE A 640 9.59 -7.81 16.65
N SER A 641 8.73 -6.80 16.52
CA SER A 641 7.27 -6.94 16.65
C SER A 641 6.57 -7.16 15.30
N THR A 642 7.24 -6.84 14.20
CA THR A 642 6.66 -6.85 12.85
C THR A 642 7.18 -8.02 12.01
N PRO A 643 6.31 -8.68 11.21
CA PRO A 643 6.69 -9.89 10.46
C PRO A 643 7.91 -9.76 9.53
N PRO A 644 8.10 -8.66 8.76
CA PRO A 644 9.27 -8.53 7.89
C PRO A 644 10.59 -8.55 8.66
N PHE A 645 10.64 -7.87 9.81
CA PHE A 645 11.85 -7.79 10.64
C PHE A 645 12.09 -9.07 11.43
N GLN A 646 11.03 -9.74 11.92
CA GLN A 646 11.14 -11.06 12.54
C GLN A 646 11.75 -12.08 11.57
N ALA A 647 11.24 -12.14 10.33
CA ALA A 647 11.76 -13.05 9.31
C ALA A 647 13.22 -12.73 8.96
N GLN A 648 13.55 -11.45 8.76
CA GLN A 648 14.92 -11.04 8.44
C GLN A 648 15.89 -11.32 9.59
N PHE A 649 15.49 -11.07 10.84
CA PHE A 649 16.32 -11.35 12.00
C PHE A 649 16.62 -12.85 12.12
N GLN A 650 15.65 -13.73 11.87
CA GLN A 650 15.88 -15.18 11.84
C GLN A 650 16.92 -15.58 10.80
N GLN A 651 16.88 -14.98 9.60
CA GLN A 651 17.87 -15.24 8.55
C GLN A 651 19.27 -14.73 8.92
N LEU A 652 19.34 -13.54 9.52
CA LEU A 652 20.59 -12.95 9.98
C LEU A 652 21.20 -13.78 11.13
N ALA A 653 20.37 -14.23 12.07
CA ALA A 653 20.76 -15.09 13.18
C ALA A 653 21.33 -16.44 12.73
N ALA A 654 20.76 -17.03 11.67
CA ALA A 654 21.23 -18.30 11.13
C ALA A 654 22.59 -18.22 10.41
N SER A 655 23.00 -17.03 9.95
CA SER A 655 24.12 -16.89 9.00
C SER A 655 25.26 -16.00 9.47
N ARG A 656 24.98 -14.89 10.17
CA ARG A 656 25.97 -13.85 10.47
C ARG A 656 26.10 -13.49 11.95
N LEU A 657 25.10 -13.78 12.79
CA LEU A 657 25.16 -13.41 14.21
C LEU A 657 25.85 -14.49 15.06
N PRO A 658 26.41 -14.12 16.22
CA PRO A 658 26.86 -15.08 17.23
C PRO A 658 25.71 -15.96 17.71
N SER A 659 25.99 -17.23 18.02
CA SER A 659 25.00 -18.12 18.62
C SER A 659 24.73 -17.77 20.08
N THR A 660 23.61 -18.24 20.63
CA THR A 660 23.28 -18.07 22.06
C THR A 660 24.35 -18.67 22.98
N ASP A 661 24.93 -19.81 22.61
CA ASP A 661 26.05 -20.44 23.33
C ASP A 661 27.29 -19.53 23.36
N VAL A 662 27.59 -18.80 22.27
CA VAL A 662 28.68 -17.80 22.26
C VAL A 662 28.36 -16.63 23.19
N ILE A 663 27.12 -16.14 23.20
CA ILE A 663 26.69 -15.05 24.10
C ILE A 663 26.91 -15.44 25.57
N GLU A 664 26.41 -16.61 25.98
CA GLU A 664 26.50 -17.08 27.37
C GLU A 664 27.95 -17.34 27.80
N ARG A 665 28.75 -18.00 26.95
CA ARG A 665 30.17 -18.26 27.26
C ARG A 665 30.99 -16.97 27.34
N HIS A 666 30.69 -15.99 26.48
CA HIS A 666 31.43 -14.74 26.47
C HIS A 666 31.17 -13.92 27.73
N ASP A 667 29.95 -13.96 28.28
CA ASP A 667 29.66 -13.35 29.59
C ASP A 667 30.48 -14.00 30.72
N ALA A 668 30.62 -15.32 30.71
CA ALA A 668 31.44 -16.04 31.69
C ALA A 668 32.93 -15.70 31.56
N VAL A 669 33.44 -15.60 30.33
CA VAL A 669 34.81 -15.13 30.02
C VAL A 669 35.04 -13.74 30.58
N ASN A 670 34.15 -12.79 30.28
CA ASN A 670 34.27 -11.42 30.74
C ASN A 670 34.24 -11.34 32.27
N ALA A 671 33.34 -12.07 32.91
CA ALA A 671 33.27 -12.13 34.37
C ALA A 671 34.54 -12.71 34.99
N ALA A 672 35.15 -13.74 34.39
CA ALA A 672 36.42 -14.31 34.85
C ALA A 672 37.58 -13.31 34.68
N TRP A 673 37.66 -12.65 33.53
CA TRP A 673 38.69 -11.64 33.24
C TRP A 673 38.62 -10.46 34.23
N GLN A 674 37.42 -9.96 34.49
CA GLN A 674 37.17 -8.85 35.43
C GLN A 674 37.48 -9.19 36.90
N ARG A 675 37.46 -10.48 37.28
CA ARG A 675 37.87 -10.93 38.62
C ARG A 675 39.36 -11.23 38.74
N GLY A 676 40.11 -11.18 37.63
CA GLY A 676 41.53 -11.55 37.58
C GLY A 676 41.81 -13.02 37.31
N ASP A 677 40.79 -13.83 37.03
CA ASP A 677 40.91 -15.25 36.68
C ASP A 677 41.34 -15.42 35.20
N ALA A 678 42.46 -14.78 34.82
CA ALA A 678 42.87 -14.59 33.42
C ALA A 678 43.10 -15.90 32.66
N GLN A 679 43.62 -16.94 33.33
CA GLN A 679 43.78 -18.28 32.75
C GLN A 679 42.43 -18.92 32.40
N GLN A 680 41.43 -18.77 33.28
CA GLN A 680 40.08 -19.28 33.04
C GLN A 680 39.40 -18.52 31.89
N ALA A 681 39.56 -17.19 31.83
CA ALA A 681 39.04 -16.38 30.74
C ALA A 681 39.65 -16.80 29.38
N LEU A 682 40.97 -16.99 29.32
CA LEU A 682 41.65 -17.45 28.09
C LEU A 682 41.22 -18.86 27.67
N ALA A 683 41.11 -19.79 28.62
CA ALA A 683 40.61 -21.13 28.34
C ALA A 683 39.16 -21.08 27.82
N GLY A 684 38.32 -20.22 28.37
CA GLY A 684 36.95 -20.00 27.90
C GLY A 684 36.89 -19.46 26.47
N LEU A 685 37.74 -18.49 26.10
CA LEU A 685 37.84 -17.99 24.73
C LEU A 685 38.34 -19.05 23.75
N GLN A 686 39.31 -19.87 24.14
CA GLN A 686 39.84 -20.95 23.31
C GLN A 686 38.83 -22.09 23.10
N ALA A 687 37.91 -22.28 24.05
CA ALA A 687 36.85 -23.28 24.00
C ALA A 687 35.58 -22.79 23.29
N MET A 688 35.61 -21.61 22.65
CA MET A 688 34.46 -21.08 21.90
C MET A 688 34.14 -21.96 20.68
N PRO A 689 32.85 -22.18 20.38
CA PRO A 689 32.46 -22.91 19.18
C PRO A 689 32.88 -22.15 17.92
N ALA A 690 33.17 -22.89 16.85
CA ALA A 690 33.44 -22.32 15.54
C ALA A 690 32.18 -21.65 14.98
N GLY A 691 32.32 -20.48 14.35
CA GLY A 691 31.22 -19.72 13.78
C GLY A 691 31.65 -18.43 13.09
N PRO A 692 30.70 -17.57 12.68
CA PRO A 692 30.98 -16.34 11.91
C PRO A 692 31.87 -15.31 12.64
N TRP A 693 32.08 -15.49 13.95
CA TRP A 693 32.83 -14.58 14.83
C TRP A 693 34.11 -15.18 15.39
N SER A 694 34.52 -16.36 14.93
CA SER A 694 35.70 -17.05 15.47
C SER A 694 37.00 -16.27 15.32
N ASP A 695 37.18 -15.50 14.24
CA ASP A 695 38.35 -14.65 14.03
C ASP A 695 38.37 -13.44 14.98
N VAL A 696 37.23 -12.82 15.29
CA VAL A 696 37.16 -11.74 16.31
C VAL A 696 37.45 -12.29 17.70
N LEU A 697 36.87 -13.44 18.07
CA LEU A 697 37.14 -14.11 19.34
C LEU A 697 38.61 -14.54 19.46
N ALA A 698 39.22 -14.99 18.36
CA ALA A 698 40.65 -15.34 18.32
C ALA A 698 41.55 -14.10 18.50
N ALA A 699 41.18 -12.96 17.88
CA ALA A 699 41.89 -11.70 18.08
C ALA A 699 41.78 -11.21 19.53
N GLU A 700 40.60 -11.31 20.14
CA GLU A 700 40.40 -11.00 21.56
C GLU A 700 41.25 -11.91 22.47
N ALA A 701 41.25 -13.23 22.20
CA ALA A 701 42.07 -14.18 22.95
C ALA A 701 43.57 -13.87 22.85
N ALA A 702 44.05 -13.53 21.64
CA ALA A 702 45.44 -13.14 21.42
C ALA A 702 45.80 -11.86 22.19
N HIS A 703 44.92 -10.86 22.17
CA HIS A 703 45.11 -9.61 22.90
C HIS A 703 45.17 -9.83 24.42
N LYS A 704 44.17 -10.53 24.98
CA LYS A 704 44.14 -10.86 26.41
C LYS A 704 45.33 -11.73 26.83
N LYS A 705 45.79 -12.63 25.97
CA LYS A 705 47.01 -13.41 26.21
C LYS A 705 48.25 -12.51 26.29
N ALA A 706 48.40 -11.57 25.36
CA ALA A 706 49.51 -10.63 25.37
C ALA A 706 49.53 -9.79 26.66
N LEU A 707 48.37 -9.30 27.12
CA LEU A 707 48.27 -8.57 28.39
C LEU A 707 48.66 -9.43 29.59
N LEU A 708 48.22 -10.69 29.63
CA LEU A 708 48.59 -11.60 30.72
C LEU A 708 50.09 -11.92 30.74
N ASP A 709 50.69 -12.13 29.56
CA ASP A 709 52.13 -12.37 29.42
C ASP A 709 52.94 -11.13 29.86
N GLN A 710 52.51 -9.93 29.45
CA GLN A 710 53.10 -8.65 29.89
C GLN A 710 52.99 -8.44 31.40
N TYR A 711 51.83 -8.72 31.99
CA TYR A 711 51.63 -8.63 33.44
C TYR A 711 52.54 -9.62 34.18
N SER A 712 52.65 -10.85 33.69
CA SER A 712 53.51 -11.88 34.29
C SER A 712 54.98 -11.47 34.25
N ASP A 713 55.44 -10.88 33.15
CA ASP A 713 56.80 -10.38 33.02
C ASP A 713 57.04 -9.13 33.88
N LEU A 714 56.06 -8.24 34.00
CA LEU A 714 56.10 -7.10 34.92
C LEU A 714 56.33 -7.58 36.36
N GLN A 715 55.57 -8.57 36.82
CA GLN A 715 55.71 -9.14 38.17
C GLN A 715 57.09 -9.75 38.42
N LYS A 716 57.70 -10.44 37.44
CA LYS A 716 59.06 -10.98 37.56
C LYS A 716 60.13 -9.91 37.73
N THR A 717 59.89 -8.71 37.18
CA THR A 717 60.84 -7.58 37.22
C THR A 717 60.63 -6.64 38.41
N ARG A 718 59.69 -6.95 39.30
CA ARG A 718 59.33 -6.08 40.43
C ARG A 718 60.53 -5.79 41.35
N GLY A 719 60.82 -4.51 41.56
CA GLY A 719 61.99 -4.05 42.32
C GLY A 719 63.31 -4.02 41.54
N GLY A 720 63.30 -4.38 40.25
CA GLY A 720 64.43 -4.22 39.34
C GLY A 720 64.51 -2.82 38.70
N LYS A 721 65.64 -2.52 38.04
CA LYS A 721 65.88 -1.20 37.41
C LYS A 721 64.91 -0.86 36.27
N ASP A 722 64.37 -1.86 35.58
CA ASP A 722 63.47 -1.66 34.44
C ASP A 722 61.97 -1.70 34.81
N TYR A 723 61.65 -1.86 36.11
CA TYR A 723 60.27 -2.04 36.57
C TYR A 723 59.38 -0.85 36.20
N ASP A 724 59.83 0.36 36.51
CA ASP A 724 59.06 1.59 36.32
C ASP A 724 58.66 1.80 34.85
N GLN A 725 59.58 1.57 33.92
CA GLN A 725 59.33 1.71 32.49
C GLN A 725 58.35 0.64 31.98
N ARG A 726 58.49 -0.60 32.45
CA ARG A 726 57.58 -1.70 32.09
C ARG A 726 56.19 -1.50 32.68
N LEU A 727 56.10 -0.98 33.90
CA LEU A 727 54.86 -0.68 34.60
C LEU A 727 54.05 0.38 33.85
N LEU A 728 54.69 1.50 33.47
CA LEU A 728 54.04 2.56 32.68
C LEU A 728 53.61 2.06 31.31
N SER A 729 54.44 1.24 30.65
CA SER A 729 54.10 0.66 29.34
C SER A 729 52.92 -0.31 29.43
N PHE A 730 52.87 -1.14 30.48
CA PHE A 730 51.75 -2.04 30.73
C PHE A 730 50.47 -1.26 31.04
N TYR A 731 50.53 -0.27 31.94
CA TYR A 731 49.39 0.59 32.26
C TYR A 731 48.80 1.30 31.04
N ALA A 732 49.66 1.77 30.13
CA ALA A 732 49.25 2.38 28.86
C ALA A 732 48.42 1.43 27.98
N SER A 733 48.73 0.13 28.03
CA SER A 733 48.10 -0.92 27.20
C SER A 733 46.73 -1.39 27.70
N LEU A 734 46.39 -1.14 28.97
CA LEU A 734 45.15 -1.62 29.59
C LEU A 734 43.96 -0.74 29.21
N ASP A 735 42.77 -1.30 29.07
CA ASP A 735 41.53 -0.54 29.05
C ASP A 735 40.92 -0.45 30.47
N PRO A 736 40.62 0.75 31.02
CA PRO A 736 40.15 0.86 32.39
C PRO A 736 38.81 0.17 32.69
N GLN A 737 37.94 0.01 31.69
CA GLN A 737 36.65 -0.64 31.86
C GLN A 737 36.76 -2.15 31.67
N THR A 738 37.54 -2.59 30.69
CA THR A 738 37.64 -3.99 30.29
C THR A 738 38.67 -4.77 31.11
N ASP A 739 39.74 -4.11 31.58
CA ASP A 739 40.85 -4.70 32.30
C ASP A 739 40.94 -4.22 33.76
N ALA A 740 39.78 -3.95 34.38
CA ALA A 740 39.66 -3.28 35.66
C ALA A 740 40.49 -3.95 36.77
N TRP A 741 40.56 -5.29 36.78
CA TRP A 741 41.38 -6.01 37.75
C TRP A 741 42.87 -5.71 37.62
N PHE A 742 43.43 -5.68 36.41
CA PHE A 742 44.85 -5.38 36.18
C PHE A 742 45.16 -3.93 36.55
N VAL A 743 44.25 -3.00 36.23
CA VAL A 743 44.38 -1.60 36.64
C VAL A 743 44.40 -1.50 38.16
N GLN A 744 43.48 -2.19 38.84
CA GLN A 744 43.41 -2.21 40.30
C GLN A 744 44.65 -2.85 40.94
N SER A 745 45.20 -3.91 40.34
CA SER A 745 46.33 -4.65 40.91
C SER A 745 47.65 -3.85 40.87
N ILE A 746 47.83 -2.99 39.86
CA ILE A 746 49.02 -2.13 39.73
C ILE A 746 48.81 -0.69 40.21
N GLN A 747 47.58 -0.34 40.61
CA GLN A 747 47.19 1.04 40.94
C GLN A 747 48.15 1.73 41.92
N LYS A 748 48.57 1.02 42.97
CA LYS A 748 49.49 1.57 43.99
C LYS A 748 50.87 1.87 43.41
N ASP A 749 51.39 0.98 42.58
CA ASP A 749 52.72 1.14 41.99
C ASP A 749 52.70 2.26 40.93
N VAL A 750 51.62 2.36 40.15
CA VAL A 750 51.43 3.47 39.20
C VAL A 750 51.30 4.80 39.94
N ALA A 751 50.50 4.88 41.00
CA ALA A 751 50.33 6.10 41.80
C ALA A 751 51.65 6.59 42.41
N ALA A 752 52.53 5.68 42.84
CA ALA A 752 53.84 6.02 43.38
C ALA A 752 54.79 6.64 42.35
N LEU A 753 54.61 6.33 41.06
CA LEU A 753 55.41 6.86 39.96
C LEU A 753 54.75 8.04 39.24
N HIS A 754 53.43 8.15 39.33
CA HIS A 754 52.62 9.05 38.51
C HIS A 754 53.13 10.49 38.56
N ASP A 755 53.21 11.10 39.74
CA ASP A 755 53.58 12.51 39.88
C ASP A 755 55.03 12.78 39.44
N LYS A 756 55.94 11.83 39.72
CA LYS A 756 57.34 11.93 39.32
C LYS A 756 57.52 11.79 37.81
N ALA A 757 56.78 10.86 37.20
CA ALA A 757 56.78 10.65 35.75
C ALA A 757 56.14 11.83 35.03
N LEU A 758 55.04 12.38 35.56
CA LEU A 758 54.36 13.55 35.02
C LEU A 758 55.26 14.80 35.08
N ALA A 759 55.90 15.06 36.22
CA ALA A 759 56.86 16.15 36.35
C ALA A 759 58.02 16.01 35.35
N ARG A 760 58.56 14.79 35.19
CA ARG A 760 59.59 14.51 34.19
C ARG A 760 59.11 14.74 32.75
N ALA A 761 57.87 14.37 32.44
CA ALA A 761 57.27 14.60 31.12
C ALA A 761 57.17 16.09 30.83
N GLN A 762 56.71 16.87 31.81
CA GLN A 762 56.62 18.33 31.70
C GLN A 762 58.00 18.98 31.51
N ASP A 763 59.01 18.56 32.28
CA ASP A 763 60.38 19.04 32.14
C ASP A 763 60.96 18.73 30.75
N LEU A 764 60.67 17.55 30.20
CA LEU A 764 61.08 17.17 28.84
C LEU A 764 60.42 18.05 27.78
N MET A 765 59.12 18.35 27.91
CA MET A 765 58.42 19.23 26.98
C MET A 765 58.91 20.68 27.05
N LEU A 766 59.14 21.20 28.27
CA LEU A 766 59.72 22.54 28.46
C LEU A 766 61.15 22.63 27.90
N ARG A 767 61.94 21.57 28.08
CA ARG A 767 63.28 21.46 27.47
C ARG A 767 63.20 21.45 25.95
N ALA A 768 62.28 20.67 25.37
CA ALA A 768 62.07 20.64 23.92
C ALA A 768 61.69 22.02 23.38
N GLN A 769 60.81 22.74 24.08
CA GLN A 769 60.41 24.09 23.72
C GLN A 769 61.59 25.07 23.72
N SER A 770 62.46 24.99 24.74
CA SER A 770 63.67 25.80 24.83
C SER A 770 64.63 25.52 23.68
N LEU A 771 64.92 24.24 23.40
CA LEU A 771 65.80 23.81 22.31
C LEU A 771 65.25 24.21 20.93
N TRP A 772 63.94 24.05 20.73
CA TRP A 772 63.25 24.47 19.51
C TRP A 772 63.33 25.98 19.29
N LYS A 773 63.12 26.77 20.35
CA LYS A 773 63.25 28.23 20.28
C LYS A 773 64.67 28.66 19.93
N GLU A 774 65.67 28.00 20.51
CA GLU A 774 67.09 28.25 20.23
C GLU A 774 67.43 27.93 18.76
N TYR A 775 67.06 26.74 18.28
CA TYR A 775 67.19 26.33 16.87
C TYR A 775 66.57 27.36 15.91
N ARG A 776 65.34 27.80 16.19
CA ARG A 776 64.64 28.79 15.37
C ARG A 776 65.33 30.16 15.38
N SER A 777 65.94 30.54 16.50
CA SER A 777 66.64 31.83 16.64
C SER A 777 68.00 31.86 15.94
N ASN A 778 68.70 30.72 15.87
CA ASN A 778 69.99 30.60 15.17
C ASN A 778 69.84 30.56 13.65
N GLY A 779 68.61 30.34 13.17
CA GLY A 779 68.30 30.10 11.77
C GLY A 779 68.35 28.61 11.46
N SER A 780 67.32 28.10 10.78
CA SER A 780 67.23 26.70 10.39
C SER A 780 68.40 26.29 9.50
N ILE A 781 68.66 24.97 9.45
CA ILE A 781 69.75 24.41 8.66
C ILE A 781 69.57 24.82 7.19
N GLY A 782 70.47 25.66 6.71
CA GLY A 782 70.40 26.29 5.39
C GLY A 782 70.87 25.39 4.25
N GLY A 783 70.45 25.71 3.02
CA GLY A 783 70.87 24.98 1.81
C GLY A 783 72.39 24.94 1.62
N THR A 784 73.08 26.03 1.94
CA THR A 784 74.55 26.13 1.87
C THR A 784 75.23 25.19 2.87
N GLN A 785 74.78 25.14 4.11
CA GLN A 785 75.28 24.24 5.15
C GLN A 785 75.09 22.75 4.78
N ARG A 786 74.00 22.42 4.07
CA ARG A 786 73.75 21.07 3.57
C ARG A 786 74.73 20.67 2.46
N LEU A 787 75.10 21.60 1.58
CA LEU A 787 75.99 21.38 0.43
C LEU A 787 77.50 21.39 0.75
N GLU A 788 77.90 21.83 1.94
CA GLU A 788 79.31 21.86 2.33
C GLU A 788 79.98 20.47 2.24
N ALA A 789 81.22 20.45 1.73
CA ALA A 789 82.05 19.26 1.53
C ALA A 789 82.45 18.53 2.84
N GLY A 790 81.99 19.01 3.99
CA GLY A 790 82.17 18.40 5.30
C GLY A 790 81.02 18.76 6.24
N ILE A 791 81.13 18.36 7.51
CA ILE A 791 80.18 18.73 8.56
C ILE A 791 80.72 19.98 9.25
N SER A 792 80.18 21.16 8.90
CA SER A 792 80.56 22.39 9.60
C SER A 792 80.17 22.38 11.07
N PRO A 793 80.87 23.18 11.91
CA PRO A 793 80.44 23.42 13.27
C PRO A 793 79.00 23.93 13.37
N GLY A 794 78.59 24.81 12.44
CA GLY A 794 77.22 25.33 12.36
C GLY A 794 76.19 24.24 12.09
N PHE A 795 76.38 23.42 11.05
CA PHE A 795 75.49 22.28 10.79
C PHE A 795 75.39 21.33 11.99
N ARG A 796 76.53 21.01 12.62
CA ARG A 796 76.56 20.11 13.78
C ARG A 796 75.80 20.66 14.99
N SER A 797 75.90 21.96 15.23
CA SER A 797 75.19 22.65 16.31
C SER A 797 73.67 22.60 16.09
N GLU A 798 73.22 23.03 14.91
CA GLU A 798 71.79 23.09 14.59
C GLU A 798 71.15 21.71 14.48
N ALA A 799 71.86 20.73 13.90
CA ALA A 799 71.39 19.35 13.85
C ALA A 799 71.21 18.75 15.25
N ARG A 800 72.11 19.06 16.19
CA ARG A 800 71.99 18.62 17.58
C ARG A 800 70.82 19.29 18.30
N LEU A 801 70.64 20.61 18.15
CA LEU A 801 69.50 21.32 18.74
C LEU A 801 68.17 20.72 18.26
N LEU A 802 68.04 20.49 16.96
CA LEU A 802 66.85 19.88 16.37
C LEU A 802 66.64 18.43 16.84
N SER A 803 67.68 17.61 16.81
CA SER A 803 67.61 16.21 17.25
C SER A 803 67.30 16.08 18.74
N ASP A 804 67.88 16.92 19.59
CA ASP A 804 67.64 16.93 21.03
C ASP A 804 66.23 17.47 21.35
N ALA A 805 65.76 18.49 20.63
CA ALA A 805 64.39 18.98 20.75
C ALA A 805 63.37 17.89 20.39
N GLN A 806 63.59 17.19 19.27
CA GLN A 806 62.74 16.09 18.83
C GLN A 806 62.74 14.95 19.85
N SER A 807 63.91 14.53 20.32
CA SER A 807 64.05 13.45 21.30
C SER A 807 63.37 13.80 22.62
N ALA A 808 63.53 15.03 23.12
CA ALA A 808 62.89 15.48 24.35
C ALA A 808 61.35 15.54 24.20
N ALA A 809 60.84 16.09 23.09
CA ALA A 809 59.40 16.19 22.83
C ALA A 809 58.76 14.79 22.72
N GLN A 810 59.37 13.88 21.95
CA GLN A 810 58.89 12.52 21.80
C GLN A 810 58.91 11.74 23.12
N GLN A 811 59.96 11.89 23.93
CA GLN A 811 60.03 11.26 25.24
C GLN A 811 58.99 11.81 26.21
N GLY A 812 58.79 13.13 26.26
CA GLY A 812 57.79 13.78 27.10
C GLY A 812 56.38 13.33 26.74
N MET A 813 56.03 13.41 25.46
CA MET A 813 54.70 13.02 24.96
C MET A 813 54.41 11.52 25.14
N ARG A 814 55.44 10.67 24.98
CA ARG A 814 55.32 9.23 25.28
C ARG A 814 54.95 9.00 26.74
N ILE A 815 55.52 9.73 27.69
CA ILE A 815 55.19 9.57 29.12
C ILE A 815 53.76 10.05 29.39
N TYR A 816 53.32 11.18 28.82
CA TYR A 816 51.91 11.61 28.92
C TYR A 816 50.94 10.54 28.41
N THR A 817 51.24 9.99 27.23
CA THR A 817 50.45 8.89 26.63
C THR A 817 50.44 7.66 27.54
N GLN A 818 51.60 7.29 28.09
CA GLN A 818 51.72 6.14 28.99
C GLN A 818 50.95 6.31 30.29
N LEU A 819 50.92 7.53 30.83
CA LEU A 819 50.17 7.89 32.04
C LEU A 819 48.68 8.12 31.77
N LYS A 820 48.25 8.22 30.51
CA LYS A 820 46.91 8.65 30.11
C LYS A 820 46.52 9.98 30.79
N ALA A 821 47.49 10.87 30.93
CA ALA A 821 47.33 12.15 31.58
C ALA A 821 47.08 13.24 30.53
N ASP A 822 46.25 14.22 30.87
CA ASP A 822 46.06 15.41 30.05
C ASP A 822 47.36 16.22 29.97
N HIS A 823 47.56 16.88 28.83
CA HIS A 823 48.67 17.79 28.60
C HIS A 823 48.21 19.07 27.89
N PRO A 824 48.97 20.18 28.01
CA PRO A 824 48.67 21.40 27.27
C PRO A 824 48.65 21.19 25.76
N ALA A 825 47.63 21.71 25.06
CA ALA A 825 47.50 21.60 23.60
C ALA A 825 48.71 22.19 22.83
N ASP A 826 49.41 23.15 23.42
CA ASP A 826 50.64 23.72 22.85
C ASP A 826 51.76 22.68 22.71
N PHE A 827 51.76 21.63 23.53
CA PHE A 827 52.74 20.54 23.46
C PHE A 827 52.54 19.64 22.24
N ASP A 828 51.29 19.39 21.83
CA ASP A 828 51.00 18.67 20.58
C ASP A 828 51.50 19.46 19.38
N ARG A 829 51.20 20.76 19.37
CA ARG A 829 51.66 21.67 18.31
C ARG A 829 53.17 21.75 18.24
N LEU A 830 53.82 21.86 19.40
CA LEU A 830 55.28 21.88 19.50
C LEU A 830 55.91 20.60 18.94
N LEU A 831 55.39 19.42 19.30
CA LEU A 831 55.87 18.15 18.78
C LEU A 831 55.70 18.08 17.26
N ALA A 832 54.51 18.43 16.75
CA ALA A 832 54.22 18.42 15.32
C ALA A 832 55.15 19.36 14.52
N ASP A 833 55.40 20.57 15.04
CA ASP A 833 56.29 21.55 14.40
C ASP A 833 57.75 21.04 14.35
N ILE A 834 58.24 20.46 15.45
CA ILE A 834 59.60 19.90 15.52
C ILE A 834 59.75 18.70 14.58
N GLU A 835 58.77 17.79 14.55
CA GLU A 835 58.79 16.62 13.68
C GLU A 835 58.74 17.00 12.20
N ALA A 836 57.87 17.96 11.84
CA ALA A 836 57.78 18.46 10.47
C ALA A 836 59.10 19.08 9.99
N GLU A 837 59.79 19.83 10.84
CA GLU A 837 61.11 20.39 10.53
C GLU A 837 62.17 19.28 10.40
N ALA A 838 62.23 18.33 11.35
CA ALA A 838 63.17 17.21 11.28
C ALA A 838 62.99 16.39 9.99
N ASP A 839 61.75 16.12 9.60
CA ASP A 839 61.41 15.43 8.34
C ASP A 839 61.78 16.25 7.11
N LEU A 840 61.54 17.57 7.13
CA LEU A 840 61.93 18.48 6.06
C LEU A 840 63.46 18.45 5.87
N GLN A 841 64.22 18.52 6.96
CA GLN A 841 65.68 18.52 6.91
C GLN A 841 66.24 17.19 6.42
N ARG A 842 65.66 16.06 6.85
CA ARG A 842 66.00 14.73 6.34
C ARG A 842 65.73 14.60 4.85
N ARG A 843 64.53 14.97 4.38
CA ARG A 843 64.19 14.96 2.95
C ARG A 843 65.14 15.83 2.12
N SER A 844 65.40 17.06 2.59
CA SER A 844 66.31 17.99 1.93
C SER A 844 67.74 17.45 1.80
N LEU A 845 68.23 16.69 2.79
CA LEU A 845 69.53 16.02 2.69
C LEU A 845 69.51 14.83 1.74
N THR A 846 68.46 14.02 1.78
CA THR A 846 68.29 12.85 0.91
C THR A 846 68.20 13.21 -0.57
N GLU A 847 67.64 14.39 -0.90
CA GLU A 847 67.63 14.95 -2.26
C GLU A 847 69.04 15.27 -2.78
N LEU A 848 69.99 15.55 -1.88
CA LEU A 848 71.39 15.84 -2.23
C LEU A 848 72.24 14.58 -2.43
N ARG A 849 71.65 13.38 -2.52
CA ARG A 849 72.38 12.11 -2.68
C ARG A 849 73.31 12.07 -3.90
N MET A 850 72.95 12.79 -4.96
CA MET A 850 73.73 12.85 -6.22
C MET A 850 74.85 13.89 -6.16
N VAL A 851 74.86 14.72 -5.12
CA VAL A 851 75.75 15.89 -4.98
C VAL A 851 76.73 15.70 -3.82
N LEU A 852 76.33 15.02 -2.75
CA LEU A 852 77.16 14.75 -1.58
C LEU A 852 77.79 13.37 -1.61
N ASP A 853 79.00 13.24 -1.05
CA ASP A 853 79.61 11.95 -0.78
C ASP A 853 78.67 11.07 0.08
N PRO A 854 78.46 9.78 -0.24
CA PRO A 854 77.54 8.91 0.51
C PRO A 854 77.88 8.75 2.00
N GLY A 855 79.17 8.75 2.35
CA GLY A 855 79.63 8.68 3.74
C GLY A 855 79.31 9.97 4.49
N LEU A 856 79.51 11.12 3.85
CA LEU A 856 79.15 12.43 4.39
C LEU A 856 77.63 12.59 4.56
N LEU A 857 76.83 12.18 3.56
CA LEU A 857 75.36 12.23 3.64
C LEU A 857 74.86 11.39 4.83
N LYS A 858 75.36 10.16 4.98
CA LYS A 858 75.02 9.29 6.11
C LYS A 858 75.37 9.94 7.45
N ALA A 859 76.54 10.59 7.54
CA ALA A 859 76.96 11.26 8.77
C ALA A 859 76.12 12.51 9.08
N LYS A 860 75.69 13.28 8.07
CA LYS A 860 74.78 14.42 8.24
C LYS A 860 73.38 13.98 8.68
N LEU A 861 72.83 12.94 8.05
CA LEU A 861 71.53 12.36 8.45
C LEU A 861 71.57 11.82 9.89
N ALA A 862 72.66 11.14 10.27
CA ALA A 862 72.81 10.63 11.64
C ALA A 862 72.83 11.72 12.71
N LEU A 863 73.21 12.96 12.39
CA LEU A 863 73.20 14.08 13.33
C LEU A 863 71.80 14.69 13.53
N ILE A 864 70.91 14.59 12.55
CA ILE A 864 69.52 15.05 12.66
C ILE A 864 68.64 14.00 13.35
N GLY A 865 69.09 12.73 13.36
CA GLY A 865 68.35 11.61 13.94
C GLY A 865 67.29 11.05 12.97
N GLY A 866 66.65 9.95 13.36
CA GLY A 866 65.65 9.25 12.55
C GLY A 866 66.00 7.78 12.29
N ASP A 867 64.98 6.97 11.99
CA ASP A 867 65.11 5.52 11.81
C ASP A 867 65.91 5.20 10.54
N GLN A 868 66.91 4.31 10.62
CA GLN A 868 67.83 4.02 9.50
C GLN A 868 67.17 3.28 8.31
N SER A 869 65.86 3.08 8.37
CA SER A 869 65.06 2.36 7.39
C SER A 869 64.92 3.10 6.05
N GLU A 870 65.02 4.44 6.03
CA GLU A 870 64.95 5.22 4.78
C GLU A 870 66.24 5.20 3.94
N ALA A 871 67.36 4.74 4.50
CA ALA A 871 68.61 4.58 3.75
C ALA A 871 68.64 3.31 2.86
N ARG A 872 67.60 2.46 2.92
CA ARG A 872 67.47 1.22 2.13
C ARG A 872 66.15 1.17 1.38
N GLN A 873 65.94 2.07 0.44
CA GLN A 873 65.10 1.79 -0.73
C GLN A 873 65.73 2.49 -1.94
N SER A 874 66.55 1.73 -2.68
CA SER A 874 66.78 1.99 -4.10
C SER A 874 65.80 1.13 -4.90
N PRO A 875 65.39 1.54 -6.11
CA PRO A 875 64.45 0.80 -6.94
C PRO A 875 64.91 -0.63 -7.26
#